data_AF-A0A6P9CNF1-F1
#
_entry.id   AF-A0A6P9CNF1-F1
#
_cell.length_a   1.000
_cell.length_b   1.000
_cell.length_c   1.000
_cell.angle_alpha   90.00
_cell.angle_beta   90.00
_cell.angle_gamma   90.00
#
_symmetry.space_group_name_H-M   'P 1'
#
loop_
_entity.id
_entity.type
_entity.pdbx_description
1 polymer ?
#
loop_
_entity_poly.entity_id
_entity_poly.type
_entity_poly.pdbx_seq_one_letter_code
_entity_poly.pdbx_strand_id
1 'polypeptide(L)'
;MVTEDLPSEFLTHNYQHTLALAFAIKEINERTTILPNVTLGFHIATDNSLESTTYILAMELISTKDRFIPNYKCDIKNSPVAVIGGQQRKTCLNMAIMLYNYKFPQISSIDEFPNETYQFNGILYLLLHFEWTWVGIVSMDEGNKQKFIQNSLPMFSERGICFEFIESVTKMKYGNEAAEMIEETDKLYQVIMRSTVSAVILNGEIWTITTLRIMISLLDSEDISRERKIKIWIMTAQMEFPSILMQRQLPIDFLHGALSFAIHSKEVIGFQQFIQNRNPNFEKKDGFIQDFWKDAFECSFSSDVTDGNTERICTGEEKLETLPNSVFETTMNGHSYSIYNAVYAVTQSLKAMHSSKLQAGRIIDYHHGKSDTPLHRCSVGNQPLIKHKQYHSEDLVMAGISCLIYMMSEKVTFTRNPSKELVDDFIYALARWIYLASMELLSTKGRFIPNYKCDFKDNVISVIAGHNGYIGQFMSNILSIYKIPQLIYGSATEMDDNMQPAFFHQLFPNEDLQIMGIIQLLLHFQWKWIGLIIQNPERGKSFIQNRLDMFSTKGICFDFIKEIPKEPVTNDIEVHLTGYFMIYEVIMRSTANVVIIYCENEDMTVLRMLPYISEYVDMPMKRKDKVWVMPAQMEFTSIPFQRYRSLDFIHGALSLVVSSKEILGFKKFIQVRKSSSEEEDSLTRVFWEHAFECSFPNAGLDEDSDNQCTGEESLESLPKCLFETSISGQSYSIYNAVYTVAHALHAMLSPKRRKRGNAWELRTFNQQSWQFHWYLRTVSFNNSAGEMVSFDERGELATGFDVINWVTFPNQSFHRIKIGNIAPVAPPENVLTISAEDIIWPTMFNQAQPFSMCNPPCSSGCSKIKIEGKPFCCYDCLLCPEGKISNKTDADDCFPCSEDHYPNKAHNLCIPKHITFLSYEETLGVSLTTTAFFFSFISALVLHIFIKHRDTPIVKANNRNLTYILLIALLLSFLCTLLFIGEPDQVKCLMRQTTFGIIFSVALSCILAKTIIVVLAFMATKPGSKMRKWVGKRLANVIVLSCSLVQATISGVWLAISPPFPHSDMHSMTEEIVLECNEGSAFMFYSVLGFMGFLTAISFTVAFFARKLPDSFNEAKFITFSMLVFCSVWISFVPTYLSTKGKYMAAVEIFSILASAAGLLGCIFAPKCYIIVLRPDLNRKGQLIKKQN
;
A
#
# COMPACT_ATOMS: atom_id res chain seq x y z
N MET A 1 15.30 31.62 18.98
CA MET A 1 15.90 30.44 18.32
C MET A 1 14.81 29.40 18.37
N VAL A 2 14.48 28.80 17.22
CA VAL A 2 13.14 28.44 16.71
C VAL A 2 12.41 29.70 16.22
N THR A 3 12.33 30.15 14.96
CA THR A 3 12.77 29.67 13.63
C THR A 3 12.54 28.19 13.36
N GLU A 4 11.36 27.83 12.86
CA GLU A 4 11.18 26.60 12.09
C GLU A 4 10.52 26.95 10.76
N ASP A 5 11.36 26.96 9.73
CA ASP A 5 11.15 26.41 8.39
C ASP A 5 9.73 26.51 7.83
N LEU A 6 9.37 27.70 7.35
CA LEU A 6 8.59 27.79 6.13
C LEU A 6 9.50 27.41 4.95
N PRO A 7 9.01 26.68 3.92
CA PRO A 7 9.86 26.18 2.84
C PRO A 7 10.69 27.31 2.23
N SER A 8 12.00 27.17 2.33
CA SER A 8 13.04 28.16 2.00
C SER A 8 13.17 28.44 0.49
N GLU A 9 12.56 27.60 -0.36
CA GLU A 9 12.76 27.59 -1.82
C GLU A 9 12.27 28.87 -2.55
N PHE A 10 11.43 29.70 -1.92
CA PHE A 10 10.95 30.97 -2.51
C PHE A 10 11.60 32.23 -1.90
N LEU A 11 12.41 32.10 -0.83
CA LEU A 11 12.80 33.23 0.03
C LEU A 11 14.02 34.02 -0.46
N THR A 12 14.77 33.51 -1.43
CA THR A 12 16.11 34.03 -1.78
C THR A 12 16.11 35.22 -2.74
N HIS A 13 14.95 35.58 -3.32
CA HIS A 13 14.82 36.63 -4.33
C HIS A 13 15.09 38.08 -3.84
N ASN A 14 14.98 38.35 -2.53
CA ASN A 14 15.11 39.71 -1.95
C ASN A 14 16.37 39.92 -1.08
N TYR A 15 17.38 39.05 -1.19
CA TYR A 15 18.55 39.10 -0.31
C TYR A 15 19.36 40.40 -0.43
N GLN A 16 19.36 41.06 -1.59
CA GLN A 16 20.02 42.36 -1.79
C GLN A 16 19.41 43.47 -0.90
N HIS A 17 18.09 43.44 -0.67
CA HIS A 17 17.40 44.38 0.23
C HIS A 17 17.85 44.21 1.69
N THR A 18 18.01 42.97 2.13
CA THR A 18 18.56 42.60 3.44
C THR A 18 19.99 43.13 3.59
N LEU A 19 20.82 42.99 2.55
CA LEU A 19 22.19 43.51 2.55
C LEU A 19 22.25 45.04 2.57
N ALA A 20 21.33 45.72 1.89
CA ALA A 20 21.23 47.18 1.90
C ALA A 20 20.87 47.72 3.29
N LEU A 21 19.90 47.08 3.96
CA LEU A 21 19.55 47.37 5.36
C LEU A 21 20.75 47.17 6.29
N ALA A 22 21.45 46.04 6.17
CA ALA A 22 22.62 45.73 6.98
C ALA A 22 23.77 46.71 6.75
N PHE A 23 24.02 47.09 5.49
CA PHE A 23 25.07 48.04 5.12
C PHE A 23 24.81 49.44 5.68
N ALA A 24 23.58 49.95 5.54
CA ALA A 24 23.19 51.26 6.07
C ALA A 24 23.40 51.35 7.58
N ILE A 25 22.99 50.30 8.31
CA ILE A 25 23.15 50.21 9.76
C ILE A 25 24.63 50.14 10.15
N LYS A 26 25.45 49.39 9.41
CA LYS A 26 26.90 49.32 9.62
C LYS A 26 27.54 50.70 9.46
N GLU A 27 27.25 51.40 8.37
CA GLU A 27 27.83 52.71 8.10
C GLU A 27 27.43 53.77 9.14
N ILE A 28 26.15 53.77 9.56
CA ILE A 28 25.65 54.68 10.61
C ILE A 28 26.34 54.40 11.95
N ASN A 29 26.52 53.12 12.30
CA ASN A 29 27.18 52.73 13.55
C ASN A 29 28.69 53.08 13.55
N GLU A 30 29.34 53.11 12.38
CA GLU A 30 30.75 53.51 12.24
C GLU A 30 30.95 55.04 12.31
N ARG A 31 29.90 55.83 12.03
CA ARG A 31 29.92 57.32 12.06
C ARG A 31 29.31 57.88 13.35
N THR A 32 30.15 58.07 14.38
CA THR A 32 29.74 58.63 15.69
C THR A 32 29.16 60.06 15.67
N THR A 33 29.28 60.78 14.54
CA THR A 33 28.71 62.11 14.33
C THR A 33 27.20 62.11 14.01
N ILE A 34 26.64 60.95 13.64
CA ILE A 34 25.22 60.81 13.27
C ILE A 34 24.39 60.46 14.52
N LEU A 35 24.73 59.37 15.21
CA LEU A 35 24.14 58.98 16.49
C LEU A 35 25.23 58.81 17.57
N PRO A 36 25.46 59.82 18.43
CA PRO A 36 26.45 59.70 19.49
C PRO A 36 25.93 58.76 20.60
N ASN A 37 26.72 57.75 20.97
CA ASN A 37 26.43 56.78 22.05
C ASN A 37 25.20 55.87 21.86
N VAL A 38 24.69 55.73 20.63
CA VAL A 38 23.59 54.81 20.30
C VAL A 38 23.99 53.97 19.09
N THR A 39 23.87 52.65 19.21
CA THR A 39 24.08 51.70 18.10
C THR A 39 22.75 51.11 17.65
N LEU A 40 22.57 50.97 16.34
CA LEU A 40 21.38 50.40 15.73
C LEU A 40 21.57 48.91 15.43
N GLY A 41 20.50 48.14 15.62
CA GLY A 41 20.38 46.73 15.21
C GLY A 41 19.06 46.51 14.47
N PHE A 42 18.88 45.32 13.87
CA PHE A 42 17.71 45.01 13.05
C PHE A 42 17.21 43.57 13.24
N HIS A 43 15.95 43.34 12.85
CA HIS A 43 15.30 42.03 12.77
C HIS A 43 14.47 41.98 11.49
N ILE A 44 14.49 40.86 10.79
CA ILE A 44 13.84 40.66 9.48
C ILE A 44 12.83 39.53 9.65
N ALA A 45 11.61 39.78 9.17
CA ALA A 45 10.50 38.82 9.11
C ALA A 45 9.93 38.84 7.70
N THR A 46 9.63 37.66 7.14
CA THR A 46 9.23 37.48 5.73
C THR A 46 7.93 36.69 5.64
N ASP A 47 7.08 37.04 4.68
CA ASP A 47 5.76 36.44 4.46
C ASP A 47 5.77 35.61 3.16
N ASN A 48 5.19 34.40 3.18
CA ASN A 48 5.11 33.49 2.02
C ASN A 48 3.95 33.81 1.08
N SER A 49 3.58 35.09 0.96
CA SER A 49 2.53 35.60 0.07
C SER A 49 1.08 35.23 0.45
N LEU A 50 0.80 34.81 1.69
CA LEU A 50 -0.58 34.58 2.16
C LEU A 50 -1.02 35.66 3.17
N GLU A 51 -2.19 36.26 2.94
CA GLU A 51 -2.72 37.34 3.80
C GLU A 51 -3.01 36.88 5.26
N SER A 52 -3.08 35.57 5.53
CA SER A 52 -3.33 35.00 6.87
C SER A 52 -2.09 34.90 7.77
N THR A 53 -0.89 34.83 7.20
CA THR A 53 0.40 34.77 7.93
C THR A 53 0.92 36.15 8.31
N THR A 54 0.56 37.21 7.57
CA THR A 54 0.95 38.61 7.86
C THR A 54 0.55 39.06 9.28
N TYR A 55 -0.58 38.57 9.79
CA TYR A 55 -1.11 38.94 11.11
C TYR A 55 -0.36 38.30 12.27
N ILE A 56 0.13 37.06 12.11
CA ILE A 56 0.99 36.39 13.10
C ILE A 56 2.35 37.07 13.13
N LEU A 57 2.94 37.34 11.96
CA LEU A 57 4.24 38.02 11.86
C LEU A 57 4.22 39.42 12.47
N ALA A 58 3.16 40.20 12.23
CA ALA A 58 2.99 41.51 12.85
C ALA A 58 2.83 41.41 14.38
N MET A 59 2.10 40.40 14.88
CA MET A 59 1.93 40.09 16.31
C MET A 59 3.20 39.56 16.98
N GLU A 60 4.06 38.84 16.26
CA GLU A 60 5.40 38.46 16.71
C GLU A 60 6.33 39.68 16.79
N LEU A 61 6.22 40.62 15.86
CA LEU A 61 7.12 41.77 15.77
C LEU A 61 6.94 42.79 16.90
N ILE A 62 5.69 43.01 17.36
CA ILE A 62 5.38 43.90 18.51
C ILE A 62 5.60 43.25 19.87
N SER A 63 5.66 41.92 19.85
CA SER A 63 5.74 41.12 21.04
C SER A 63 7.19 41.10 21.48
N THR A 64 7.45 41.16 22.79
CA THR A 64 8.81 40.89 23.25
C THR A 64 9.20 39.51 22.74
N LYS A 65 10.34 39.41 22.05
CA LYS A 65 10.90 38.19 21.46
C LYS A 65 10.28 36.93 22.06
N ASP A 66 9.54 36.22 21.21
CA ASP A 66 9.03 34.88 21.47
C ASP A 66 7.78 34.82 22.39
N ARG A 67 6.99 35.90 22.57
CA ARG A 67 5.74 35.87 23.38
C ARG A 67 4.57 36.69 22.83
N PHE A 68 3.56 36.02 22.29
CA PHE A 68 2.32 36.57 21.73
C PHE A 68 1.40 37.20 22.81
N ILE A 69 1.83 38.32 23.39
CA ILE A 69 1.08 39.06 24.42
C ILE A 69 0.88 40.50 23.96
N PRO A 70 -0.24 40.80 23.31
CA PRO A 70 -0.53 42.16 22.93
C PRO A 70 -0.63 43.06 24.17
N ASN A 71 0.14 44.15 24.18
CA ASN A 71 0.13 45.18 25.23
C ASN A 71 0.77 44.83 26.60
N TYR A 72 1.66 43.83 26.69
CA TYR A 72 2.45 43.58 27.92
C TYR A 72 3.96 43.70 27.68
N LYS A 73 4.61 44.72 28.26
CA LYS A 73 6.06 44.98 28.15
C LYS A 73 6.78 44.57 29.43
N CYS A 74 7.53 43.46 29.40
CA CYS A 74 8.28 42.99 30.56
C CYS A 74 9.80 43.28 30.47
N ASP A 75 10.37 43.40 29.27
CA ASP A 75 11.80 43.66 29.05
C ASP A 75 12.04 44.97 28.28
N ILE A 76 12.88 45.84 28.86
CA ILE A 76 13.11 47.21 28.39
C ILE A 76 14.15 47.27 27.26
N LYS A 77 14.89 46.18 26.97
CA LYS A 77 16.16 46.28 26.22
C LYS A 77 16.10 46.11 24.70
N ASN A 78 15.09 45.51 24.07
CA ASN A 78 15.14 45.15 22.64
C ASN A 78 13.81 45.29 21.86
N SER A 79 13.01 46.33 22.13
CA SER A 79 11.81 46.59 21.30
C SER A 79 12.20 47.28 19.99
N PRO A 80 11.63 46.88 18.84
CA PRO A 80 11.89 47.58 17.58
C PRO A 80 11.44 49.04 17.70
N VAL A 81 12.30 49.97 17.30
CA VAL A 81 12.02 51.41 17.40
C VAL A 81 11.22 51.91 16.20
N ALA A 82 11.38 51.23 15.06
CA ALA A 82 10.60 51.41 13.85
C ALA A 82 10.60 50.09 13.05
N VAL A 83 9.62 49.93 12.17
CA VAL A 83 9.48 48.80 11.26
C VAL A 83 9.63 49.31 9.83
N ILE A 84 10.41 48.63 9.00
CA ILE A 84 10.50 48.95 7.57
C ILE A 84 9.63 47.93 6.84
N GLY A 85 8.56 48.40 6.19
CA GLY A 85 7.59 47.55 5.51
C GLY A 85 8.12 47.03 4.18
N GLY A 86 7.69 45.83 3.80
CA GLY A 86 8.05 45.17 2.54
C GLY A 86 7.46 45.84 1.28
N GLN A 87 7.82 45.30 0.11
CA GLN A 87 7.53 45.90 -1.19
C GLN A 87 6.07 45.82 -1.63
N GLN A 88 5.30 44.84 -1.14
CA GLN A 88 3.89 44.68 -1.48
C GLN A 88 3.03 45.68 -0.72
N ARG A 89 2.31 46.52 -1.46
CA ARG A 89 1.47 47.60 -0.90
C ARG A 89 0.41 47.09 0.09
N LYS A 90 -0.19 45.92 -0.17
CA LYS A 90 -1.30 45.37 0.63
C LYS A 90 -0.82 44.72 1.94
N THR A 91 0.25 43.93 1.89
CA THR A 91 0.90 43.30 3.06
C THR A 91 1.48 44.35 4.00
N CYS A 92 2.14 45.37 3.43
CA CYS A 92 2.70 46.51 4.16
C CYS A 92 1.60 47.30 4.91
N LEU A 93 0.43 47.48 4.30
CA LEU A 93 -0.73 48.14 4.92
C LEU A 93 -1.35 47.30 6.05
N ASN A 94 -1.52 45.98 5.87
CA ASN A 94 -2.04 45.07 6.91
C ASN A 94 -1.14 45.02 8.15
N MET A 95 0.17 44.98 7.93
CA MET A 95 1.17 45.04 9.00
C MET A 95 1.12 46.41 9.70
N ALA A 96 1.02 47.51 8.95
CA ALA A 96 0.94 48.86 9.50
C ALA A 96 -0.27 49.06 10.39
N ILE A 97 -1.43 48.53 10.00
CA ILE A 97 -2.66 48.59 10.78
C ILE A 97 -2.50 47.86 12.12
N MET A 98 -1.89 46.68 12.10
CA MET A 98 -1.61 45.93 13.31
C MET A 98 -0.60 46.66 14.22
N LEU A 99 0.53 47.10 13.67
CA LEU A 99 1.63 47.75 14.39
C LEU A 99 1.24 49.10 14.98
N TYR A 100 0.39 49.85 14.27
CA TYR A 100 -0.22 51.10 14.71
C TYR A 100 -0.95 50.95 16.05
N ASN A 101 -1.64 49.81 16.27
CA ASN A 101 -2.37 49.53 17.52
C ASN A 101 -1.46 49.37 18.75
N TYR A 102 -0.17 49.14 18.53
CA TYR A 102 0.84 49.03 19.59
C TYR A 102 1.84 50.20 19.57
N LYS A 103 1.55 51.25 18.79
CA LYS A 103 2.35 52.48 18.63
C LYS A 103 3.78 52.27 18.13
N PHE A 104 3.98 51.26 17.28
CA PHE A 104 5.25 51.05 16.58
C PHE A 104 5.20 51.80 15.22
N PRO A 105 6.11 52.74 14.95
CA PRO A 105 6.12 53.47 13.69
C PRO A 105 6.61 52.56 12.57
N GLN A 106 5.89 52.56 11.44
CA GLN A 106 6.31 51.85 10.24
C GLN A 106 6.68 52.85 9.15
N ILE A 107 7.80 52.61 8.46
CA ILE A 107 8.21 53.32 7.26
C ILE A 107 7.99 52.38 6.09
N SER A 108 7.18 52.81 5.14
CA SER A 108 6.97 52.08 3.90
C SER A 108 8.10 52.41 2.93
N SER A 109 8.74 51.39 2.36
CA SER A 109 9.68 51.60 1.26
C SER A 109 8.98 52.17 0.00
N ILE A 110 7.64 52.15 -0.05
CA ILE A 110 6.80 52.58 -1.19
C ILE A 110 6.63 54.11 -1.26
N ASP A 111 6.82 54.83 -0.15
CA ASP A 111 6.63 56.29 -0.11
C ASP A 111 7.80 57.08 -0.75
N GLU A 112 8.90 56.40 -1.11
CA GLU A 112 10.02 56.98 -1.86
C GLU A 112 9.88 56.83 -3.39
N PHE A 113 8.80 56.22 -3.89
CA PHE A 113 8.57 56.04 -5.33
C PHE A 113 8.00 57.32 -5.96
N PRO A 114 8.43 57.70 -7.18
CA PRO A 114 7.83 58.81 -7.90
C PRO A 114 6.36 58.51 -8.22
N ASN A 115 5.49 59.49 -7.94
CA ASN A 115 4.05 59.41 -8.22
C ASN A 115 3.81 58.86 -9.64
N GLU A 116 2.91 57.88 -9.77
CA GLU A 116 2.56 57.20 -11.02
C GLU A 116 2.29 58.18 -12.16
N THR A 117 1.69 59.34 -11.86
CA THR A 117 1.45 60.42 -12.84
C THR A 117 2.74 60.93 -13.49
N TYR A 118 3.85 61.05 -12.74
CA TYR A 118 5.13 61.47 -13.31
C TYR A 118 5.76 60.36 -14.15
N GLN A 119 5.58 59.10 -13.78
CA GLN A 119 6.09 57.97 -14.57
C GLN A 119 5.37 57.90 -15.92
N PHE A 120 4.03 58.02 -15.94
CA PHE A 120 3.28 58.04 -17.20
C PHE A 120 3.57 59.29 -18.04
N ASN A 121 3.83 60.45 -17.43
CA ASN A 121 4.34 61.61 -18.17
C ASN A 121 5.71 61.33 -18.81
N GLY A 122 6.61 60.66 -18.08
CA GLY A 122 7.89 60.22 -18.62
C GLY A 122 7.75 59.27 -19.80
N ILE A 123 6.89 58.25 -19.67
CA ILE A 123 6.57 57.29 -20.73
C ILE A 123 5.99 58.04 -21.94
N LEU A 124 5.04 58.96 -21.72
CA LEU A 124 4.46 59.80 -22.77
C LEU A 124 5.54 60.60 -23.53
N TYR A 125 6.45 61.27 -22.84
CA TYR A 125 7.55 61.99 -23.50
C TYR A 125 8.49 61.06 -24.27
N LEU A 126 8.75 59.86 -23.74
CA LEU A 126 9.56 58.85 -24.39
C LEU A 126 8.92 58.34 -25.68
N LEU A 127 7.62 58.03 -25.63
CA LEU A 127 6.85 57.62 -26.82
C LEU A 127 6.84 58.72 -27.89
N LEU A 128 6.65 59.98 -27.49
CA LEU A 128 6.72 61.11 -28.42
C LEU A 128 8.11 61.31 -29.01
N HIS A 129 9.17 61.06 -28.23
CA HIS A 129 10.56 61.19 -28.70
C HIS A 129 10.92 60.14 -29.76
N PHE A 130 10.46 58.90 -29.59
CA PHE A 130 10.65 57.82 -30.56
C PHE A 130 9.56 57.76 -31.63
N GLU A 131 8.63 58.72 -31.65
CA GLU A 131 7.48 58.77 -32.55
C GLU A 131 6.58 57.52 -32.50
N TRP A 132 6.59 56.80 -31.38
CA TRP A 132 5.73 55.63 -31.14
C TRP A 132 4.32 56.07 -30.77
N THR A 133 3.51 56.25 -31.80
CA THR A 133 2.11 56.71 -31.69
C THR A 133 1.11 55.55 -31.60
N TRP A 134 1.54 54.31 -31.83
CA TRP A 134 0.71 53.10 -31.77
C TRP A 134 1.33 52.07 -30.83
N VAL A 135 0.73 51.90 -29.65
CA VAL A 135 1.33 51.15 -28.53
C VAL A 135 0.34 50.19 -27.86
N GLY A 136 0.84 49.20 -27.13
CA GLY A 136 0.02 48.36 -26.24
C GLY A 136 0.30 48.69 -24.78
N ILE A 137 -0.62 48.37 -23.87
CA ILE A 137 -0.35 48.38 -22.43
C ILE A 137 -0.88 47.13 -21.74
N VAL A 138 -0.08 46.60 -20.82
CA VAL A 138 -0.43 45.48 -19.95
C VAL A 138 -0.28 45.93 -18.49
N SER A 139 -1.35 45.80 -17.70
CA SER A 139 -1.40 46.18 -16.27
C SER A 139 -1.39 44.95 -15.35
N MET A 140 -1.05 45.10 -14.07
CA MET A 140 -0.96 43.98 -13.11
C MET A 140 -2.30 43.31 -12.76
N ASP A 141 -3.37 44.08 -12.70
CA ASP A 141 -4.73 43.60 -12.44
C ASP A 141 -5.77 44.56 -13.02
N GLU A 142 -7.02 44.14 -13.04
CA GLU A 142 -8.12 44.91 -13.64
C GLU A 142 -8.32 46.27 -12.94
N GLY A 143 -8.01 46.36 -11.63
CA GLY A 143 -8.08 47.61 -10.88
C GLY A 143 -7.05 48.64 -11.37
N ASN A 144 -5.81 48.20 -11.64
CA ASN A 144 -4.78 49.06 -12.20
C ASN A 144 -5.06 49.46 -13.65
N LYS A 145 -5.60 48.53 -14.45
CA LYS A 145 -6.08 48.82 -15.81
C LYS A 145 -7.13 49.92 -15.80
N GLN A 146 -8.13 49.82 -14.92
CA GLN A 146 -9.17 50.84 -14.80
C GLN A 146 -8.63 52.20 -14.35
N LYS A 147 -7.68 52.21 -13.40
CA LYS A 147 -7.02 53.43 -12.93
C LYS A 147 -6.22 54.12 -14.04
N PHE A 148 -5.55 53.36 -14.90
CA PHE A 148 -4.86 53.88 -16.08
C PHE A 148 -5.84 54.49 -17.08
N ILE A 149 -6.92 53.78 -17.41
CA ILE A 149 -7.96 54.25 -18.33
C ILE A 149 -8.56 55.58 -17.83
N GLN A 150 -8.82 55.69 -16.54
CA GLN A 150 -9.46 56.88 -15.98
C GLN A 150 -8.50 58.08 -15.88
N ASN A 151 -7.28 57.86 -15.40
CA ASN A 151 -6.41 58.96 -14.97
C ASN A 151 -5.27 59.27 -15.94
N SER A 152 -4.92 58.35 -16.84
CA SER A 152 -3.72 58.46 -17.67
C SER A 152 -4.03 58.36 -19.16
N LEU A 153 -4.95 57.48 -19.60
CA LEU A 153 -5.31 57.33 -21.01
C LEU A 153 -5.68 58.65 -21.71
N PRO A 154 -6.50 59.57 -21.13
CA PRO A 154 -6.84 60.84 -21.78
C PRO A 154 -5.59 61.68 -22.12
N MET A 155 -4.61 61.68 -21.22
CA MET A 155 -3.35 62.42 -21.37
C MET A 155 -2.51 61.91 -22.55
N PHE A 156 -2.51 60.60 -22.81
CA PHE A 156 -1.83 60.01 -23.97
C PHE A 156 -2.59 60.28 -25.27
N SER A 157 -3.92 60.12 -25.25
CA SER A 157 -4.76 60.33 -26.43
C SER A 157 -4.77 61.79 -26.90
N GLU A 158 -4.78 62.76 -25.98
CA GLU A 158 -4.65 64.19 -26.30
C GLU A 158 -3.34 64.54 -27.02
N ARG A 159 -2.30 63.72 -26.83
CA ARG A 159 -0.98 63.89 -27.43
C ARG A 159 -0.77 63.03 -28.68
N GLY A 160 -1.83 62.41 -29.21
CA GLY A 160 -1.79 61.63 -30.45
C GLY A 160 -1.23 60.21 -30.29
N ILE A 161 -1.23 59.66 -29.08
CA ILE A 161 -0.85 58.27 -28.83
C ILE A 161 -2.10 57.42 -28.68
N CYS A 162 -2.16 56.35 -29.47
CA CYS A 162 -3.27 55.41 -29.52
C CYS A 162 -2.84 54.03 -29.02
N PHE A 163 -3.78 53.34 -28.37
CA PHE A 163 -3.54 52.02 -27.80
C PHE A 163 -4.25 50.94 -28.63
N GLU A 164 -3.52 49.95 -29.14
CA GLU A 164 -4.12 48.79 -29.84
C GLU A 164 -4.84 47.87 -28.85
N PHE A 165 -4.24 47.68 -27.68
CA PHE A 165 -4.83 46.93 -26.57
C PHE A 165 -4.45 47.56 -25.23
N ILE A 166 -5.36 47.44 -24.27
CA ILE A 166 -5.18 47.82 -22.87
C ILE A 166 -5.66 46.63 -22.05
N GLU A 167 -4.75 45.74 -21.67
CA GLU A 167 -5.10 44.52 -20.94
C GLU A 167 -4.45 44.44 -19.58
N SER A 168 -4.90 43.52 -18.74
CA SER A 168 -4.24 43.20 -17.48
C SER A 168 -3.81 41.75 -17.44
N VAL A 169 -2.65 41.51 -16.83
CA VAL A 169 -2.22 40.17 -16.43
C VAL A 169 -3.18 39.65 -15.37
N THR A 170 -3.52 38.38 -15.47
CA THR A 170 -4.24 37.67 -14.43
C THR A 170 -3.31 37.50 -13.24
N LYS A 171 -3.78 37.81 -12.02
CA LYS A 171 -3.04 37.43 -10.81
C LYS A 171 -2.75 35.93 -10.86
N MET A 172 -1.67 35.48 -10.22
CA MET A 172 -1.37 34.05 -10.14
C MET A 172 -2.54 33.38 -9.40
N LYS A 173 -3.48 32.83 -10.17
CA LYS A 173 -4.68 32.18 -9.66
C LYS A 173 -4.27 30.74 -9.40
N TYR A 174 -4.43 30.34 -8.15
CA TYR A 174 -4.18 28.99 -7.73
C TYR A 174 -5.53 28.31 -7.86
N GLY A 175 -5.67 27.27 -8.68
CA GLY A 175 -6.94 26.57 -8.74
C GLY A 175 -7.47 26.28 -10.12
N ASN A 176 -8.78 26.27 -10.31
CA ASN A 176 -9.48 26.02 -11.59
C ASN A 176 -9.92 27.31 -12.19
N GLU A 177 -9.65 28.37 -11.47
CA GLU A 177 -9.24 29.58 -12.08
C GLU A 177 -7.80 29.52 -12.63
N ALA A 178 -7.00 28.44 -12.47
CA ALA A 178 -5.69 28.30 -13.14
C ALA A 178 -5.81 27.73 -14.56
N ALA A 179 -6.80 26.88 -14.84
CA ALA A 179 -7.19 26.55 -16.21
C ALA A 179 -7.73 27.79 -16.93
N GLU A 180 -8.58 28.57 -16.24
CA GLU A 180 -9.00 29.90 -16.69
C GLU A 180 -7.80 30.85 -16.82
N MET A 181 -6.83 30.83 -15.90
CA MET A 181 -5.62 31.63 -15.98
C MET A 181 -4.74 31.21 -17.15
N ILE A 182 -4.60 29.91 -17.48
CA ILE A 182 -3.87 29.45 -18.65
C ILE A 182 -4.59 29.89 -19.93
N GLU A 183 -5.93 29.82 -19.96
CA GLU A 183 -6.73 30.29 -21.09
C GLU A 183 -6.69 31.83 -21.23
N GLU A 184 -6.77 32.58 -20.12
CA GLU A 184 -6.66 34.03 -20.05
C GLU A 184 -5.23 34.48 -20.37
N THR A 185 -4.22 33.74 -19.93
CA THR A 185 -2.79 33.97 -20.21
C THR A 185 -2.46 33.64 -21.66
N ASP A 186 -3.05 32.59 -22.24
CA ASP A 186 -2.97 32.31 -23.68
C ASP A 186 -3.69 33.39 -24.49
N LYS A 187 -4.91 33.79 -24.11
CA LYS A 187 -5.60 34.93 -24.74
C LYS A 187 -4.74 36.20 -24.70
N LEU A 188 -4.16 36.51 -23.55
CA LEU A 188 -3.28 37.67 -23.39
C LEU A 188 -2.01 37.54 -24.23
N TYR A 189 -1.37 36.37 -24.27
CA TYR A 189 -0.23 36.08 -25.13
C TYR A 189 -0.57 36.26 -26.60
N GLN A 190 -1.71 35.73 -27.05
CA GLN A 190 -2.19 35.88 -28.43
C GLN A 190 -2.47 37.35 -28.77
N VAL A 191 -3.10 38.12 -27.86
CA VAL A 191 -3.34 39.56 -28.05
C VAL A 191 -2.02 40.30 -28.20
N ILE A 192 -1.07 40.09 -27.29
CA ILE A 192 0.22 40.77 -27.31
C ILE A 192 1.02 40.37 -28.56
N MET A 193 1.19 39.07 -28.83
CA MET A 193 2.12 38.61 -29.88
C MET A 193 1.53 38.69 -31.29
N ARG A 194 0.20 38.66 -31.48
CA ARG A 194 -0.43 38.87 -32.80
C ARG A 194 -0.62 40.34 -33.16
N SER A 195 -0.58 41.24 -32.17
CA SER A 195 -0.74 42.69 -32.39
C SER A 195 0.31 43.27 -33.33
N THR A 196 -0.02 44.40 -33.95
CA THR A 196 0.91 45.12 -34.84
C THR A 196 1.81 46.12 -34.11
N VAL A 197 1.55 46.37 -32.82
CA VAL A 197 2.38 47.27 -32.00
C VAL A 197 3.81 46.76 -31.88
N SER A 198 4.76 47.68 -32.02
CA SER A 198 6.18 47.43 -31.78
C SER A 198 6.60 47.77 -30.34
N ALA A 199 5.84 48.61 -29.64
CA ALA A 199 6.12 49.01 -28.25
C ALA A 199 4.94 48.68 -27.32
N VAL A 200 5.25 48.04 -26.18
CA VAL A 200 4.27 47.60 -25.18
C VAL A 200 4.68 48.11 -23.81
N ILE A 201 3.80 48.89 -23.17
CA ILE A 201 3.99 49.39 -21.80
C ILE A 201 3.59 48.31 -20.81
N LEU A 202 4.47 48.00 -19.86
CA LEU A 202 4.20 47.09 -18.74
C LEU A 202 4.07 47.91 -17.44
N ASN A 203 2.89 47.88 -16.84
CA ASN A 203 2.55 48.58 -15.61
C ASN A 203 2.22 47.58 -14.49
N GLY A 204 3.17 47.26 -13.62
CA GLY A 204 2.96 46.29 -12.55
C GLY A 204 4.14 46.09 -11.62
N GLU A 205 3.99 45.18 -10.65
CA GLU A 205 5.01 44.80 -9.67
C GLU A 205 5.79 43.55 -10.12
N ILE A 206 6.72 43.06 -9.27
CA ILE A 206 7.63 41.93 -9.54
C ILE A 206 6.95 40.66 -10.07
N TRP A 207 5.74 40.32 -9.61
CA TRP A 207 5.01 39.14 -10.09
C TRP A 207 4.56 39.23 -11.56
N THR A 208 4.45 40.45 -12.09
CA THR A 208 4.06 40.69 -13.49
C THR A 208 5.14 40.16 -14.44
N ILE A 209 6.42 40.38 -14.11
CA ILE A 209 7.53 39.88 -14.93
C ILE A 209 7.68 38.37 -14.80
N THR A 210 7.42 37.81 -13.62
CA THR A 210 7.39 36.36 -13.37
C THR A 210 6.35 35.70 -14.25
N THR A 211 5.13 36.23 -14.27
CA THR A 211 4.02 35.69 -15.08
C THR A 211 4.31 35.83 -16.57
N LEU A 212 4.86 36.98 -16.99
CA LEU A 212 5.20 37.24 -18.39
C LEU A 212 6.31 36.31 -18.91
N ARG A 213 7.33 35.99 -18.09
CA ARG A 213 8.38 35.02 -18.43
C ARG A 213 7.85 33.60 -18.59
N ILE A 214 6.93 33.19 -17.71
CA ILE A 214 6.26 31.87 -17.78
C ILE A 214 5.38 31.80 -19.03
N MET A 215 4.56 32.83 -19.26
CA MET A 215 3.69 32.95 -20.43
C MET A 215 4.48 32.85 -21.73
N ILE A 216 5.55 33.63 -21.89
CA ILE A 216 6.37 33.64 -23.10
C ILE A 216 7.10 32.31 -23.30
N SER A 217 7.49 31.61 -22.23
CA SER A 217 8.22 30.36 -22.34
C SER A 217 7.33 29.12 -22.51
N LEU A 218 6.10 29.11 -21.98
CA LEU A 218 5.20 27.94 -22.05
C LEU A 218 4.26 28.00 -23.26
N LEU A 219 3.89 29.20 -23.72
CA LEU A 219 2.88 29.40 -24.76
C LEU A 219 3.51 29.83 -26.10
N ASP A 220 4.82 29.64 -26.27
CA ASP A 220 5.52 29.98 -27.50
C ASP A 220 5.01 29.14 -28.68
N SER A 221 4.15 29.74 -29.51
CA SER A 221 3.51 29.07 -30.65
C SER A 221 4.29 29.29 -31.95
N GLU A 222 4.52 28.22 -32.73
CA GLU A 222 5.17 28.31 -34.04
C GLU A 222 4.34 29.07 -35.10
N ASP A 223 3.04 29.25 -34.87
CA ASP A 223 2.09 29.89 -35.81
C ASP A 223 2.24 31.42 -35.91
N ILE A 224 3.03 32.06 -35.04
CA ILE A 224 3.26 33.51 -35.03
C ILE A 224 4.63 33.83 -35.64
N SER A 225 4.67 34.74 -36.62
CA SER A 225 5.92 35.10 -37.29
C SER A 225 6.93 35.75 -36.35
N ARG A 226 8.22 35.46 -36.54
CA ARG A 226 9.32 35.96 -35.72
C ARG A 226 9.38 37.50 -35.65
N GLU A 227 9.00 38.18 -36.74
CA GLU A 227 8.91 39.64 -36.79
C GLU A 227 7.81 40.21 -35.88
N ARG A 228 6.67 39.51 -35.72
CA ARG A 228 5.57 39.96 -34.85
C ARG A 228 5.82 39.68 -33.37
N LYS A 229 6.63 38.65 -33.06
CA LYS A 229 7.06 38.32 -31.69
C LYS A 229 8.05 39.33 -31.09
N ILE A 230 8.71 40.15 -31.91
CA ILE A 230 9.65 41.18 -31.43
C ILE A 230 8.85 42.36 -30.89
N LYS A 231 8.81 42.51 -29.56
CA LYS A 231 8.18 43.63 -28.86
C LYS A 231 9.24 44.42 -28.07
N ILE A 232 9.15 45.74 -28.11
CA ILE A 232 9.92 46.62 -27.25
C ILE A 232 9.10 46.87 -25.98
N TRP A 233 9.60 46.42 -24.84
CA TRP A 233 8.93 46.56 -23.56
C TRP A 233 9.32 47.87 -22.89
N ILE A 234 8.32 48.65 -22.44
CA ILE A 234 8.52 49.87 -21.65
C ILE A 234 7.99 49.63 -20.25
N MET A 235 8.87 49.54 -19.26
CA MET A 235 8.52 49.08 -17.91
C MET A 235 8.49 50.24 -16.90
N THR A 236 7.57 50.17 -15.93
CA THR A 236 7.51 51.13 -14.82
C THR A 236 8.56 50.84 -13.74
N ALA A 237 8.81 51.82 -12.87
CA ALA A 237 9.93 51.79 -11.92
C ALA A 237 9.80 50.77 -10.77
N GLN A 238 8.65 50.10 -10.65
CA GLN A 238 8.36 49.09 -9.63
C GLN A 238 8.72 47.66 -10.05
N MET A 239 9.19 47.46 -11.29
CA MET A 239 9.56 46.13 -11.79
C MET A 239 11.04 45.80 -11.48
N GLU A 240 11.27 44.68 -10.82
CA GLU A 240 12.60 44.10 -10.61
C GLU A 240 12.80 42.85 -11.49
N PHE A 241 14.04 42.48 -11.80
CA PHE A 241 14.39 41.32 -12.64
C PHE A 241 14.91 40.04 -11.93
N PRO A 242 14.98 39.92 -10.59
CA PRO A 242 15.57 38.75 -9.95
C PRO A 242 14.69 37.52 -10.21
N SER A 243 15.34 36.42 -10.57
CA SER A 243 14.69 35.19 -11.01
C SER A 243 14.59 34.19 -9.85
N ILE A 244 13.37 33.74 -9.54
CA ILE A 244 13.16 32.59 -8.64
C ILE A 244 13.76 31.32 -9.28
N LEU A 245 14.08 30.31 -8.47
CA LEU A 245 14.83 29.11 -8.88
C LEU A 245 14.28 28.46 -10.18
N MET A 246 12.96 28.27 -10.25
CA MET A 246 12.25 27.70 -11.40
C MET A 246 12.38 28.53 -12.71
N GLN A 247 12.75 29.80 -12.61
CA GLN A 247 12.81 30.74 -13.73
C GLN A 247 14.22 31.02 -14.25
N ARG A 248 15.27 30.60 -13.54
CA ARG A 248 16.66 30.87 -13.93
C ARG A 248 17.05 30.24 -15.27
N GLN A 249 16.34 29.18 -15.65
CA GLN A 249 16.52 28.47 -16.92
C GLN A 249 15.65 29.03 -18.06
N LEU A 250 14.69 29.92 -17.76
CA LEU A 250 13.80 30.51 -18.78
C LEU A 250 14.52 31.64 -19.53
N PRO A 251 14.30 31.78 -20.84
CA PRO A 251 14.97 32.81 -21.64
C PRO A 251 14.49 34.21 -21.26
N ILE A 252 15.44 35.14 -21.09
CA ILE A 252 15.18 36.58 -20.86
C ILE A 252 15.37 37.42 -22.13
N ASP A 253 15.70 36.77 -23.25
CA ASP A 253 16.06 37.43 -24.51
C ASP A 253 14.92 38.27 -25.11
N PHE A 254 13.67 38.00 -24.73
CA PHE A 254 12.51 38.79 -25.16
C PHE A 254 12.52 40.22 -24.58
N LEU A 255 13.33 40.50 -23.55
CA LEU A 255 13.55 41.84 -22.99
C LEU A 255 14.70 42.58 -23.68
N HIS A 256 15.36 42.01 -24.68
CA HIS A 256 16.43 42.70 -25.40
C HIS A 256 15.90 43.99 -26.05
N GLY A 257 16.49 45.12 -25.67
CA GLY A 257 16.06 46.45 -26.12
C GLY A 257 14.92 47.06 -25.31
N ALA A 258 14.49 46.44 -24.19
CA ALA A 258 13.50 47.01 -23.27
C ALA A 258 14.00 48.30 -22.61
N LEU A 259 13.08 49.22 -22.34
CA LEU A 259 13.31 50.49 -21.66
C LEU A 259 12.60 50.45 -20.31
N SER A 260 13.34 50.53 -19.22
CA SER A 260 12.73 50.57 -17.87
C SER A 260 12.98 51.92 -17.23
N PHE A 261 11.94 52.51 -16.64
CA PHE A 261 12.12 53.60 -15.69
C PHE A 261 12.74 53.01 -14.43
N ALA A 262 13.75 53.66 -13.86
CA ALA A 262 14.38 53.21 -12.62
C ALA A 262 14.19 54.25 -11.52
N ILE A 263 14.01 53.79 -10.28
CA ILE A 263 14.04 54.68 -9.11
C ILE A 263 15.44 55.31 -9.04
N HIS A 264 15.50 56.61 -8.72
CA HIS A 264 16.77 57.31 -8.61
C HIS A 264 17.64 56.67 -7.53
N SER A 265 18.76 56.09 -7.94
CA SER A 265 19.83 55.66 -7.06
C SER A 265 21.10 56.46 -7.34
N LYS A 266 21.92 56.62 -6.30
CA LYS A 266 23.30 57.10 -6.43
C LYS A 266 24.22 55.96 -6.05
N GLU A 267 25.39 55.93 -6.69
CA GLU A 267 26.42 54.98 -6.32
C GLU A 267 26.85 55.21 -4.86
N VAL A 268 26.59 54.21 -4.01
CA VAL A 268 26.96 54.26 -2.59
C VAL A 268 28.37 53.71 -2.44
N ILE A 269 29.30 54.61 -2.15
CA ILE A 269 30.74 54.30 -2.03
C ILE A 269 30.93 53.25 -0.92
N GLY A 270 31.58 52.13 -1.25
CA GLY A 270 31.90 51.05 -0.31
C GLY A 270 30.85 49.93 -0.24
N PHE A 271 29.66 50.08 -0.85
CA PHE A 271 28.65 49.00 -0.87
C PHE A 271 29.12 47.79 -1.70
N GLN A 272 29.73 48.02 -2.85
CA GLN A 272 30.26 46.93 -3.67
C GLN A 272 31.38 46.16 -2.95
N GLN A 273 32.29 46.88 -2.27
CA GLN A 273 33.32 46.26 -1.43
C GLN A 273 32.71 45.49 -0.24
N PHE A 274 31.59 45.98 0.30
CA PHE A 274 30.87 45.27 1.35
C PHE A 274 30.26 43.96 0.87
N ILE A 275 29.68 43.93 -0.33
CA ILE A 275 29.18 42.70 -0.97
C ILE A 275 30.33 41.72 -1.24
N GLN A 276 31.44 42.20 -1.80
CA GLN A 276 32.61 41.36 -2.12
C GLN A 276 33.23 40.68 -0.90
N ASN A 277 33.12 41.28 0.27
CA ASN A 277 33.68 40.76 1.52
C ASN A 277 32.73 39.82 2.27
N ARG A 278 31.52 39.56 1.74
CA ARG A 278 30.58 38.62 2.35
C ARG A 278 31.04 37.19 2.17
N ASN A 279 30.99 36.44 3.26
CA ASN A 279 31.35 35.04 3.25
C ASN A 279 30.43 34.27 4.21
N PRO A 280 29.69 33.26 3.71
CA PRO A 280 28.73 32.50 4.50
C PRO A 280 29.39 31.71 5.65
N ASN A 281 30.71 31.49 5.62
CA ASN A 281 31.43 30.76 6.66
C ASN A 281 31.76 31.61 7.89
N PHE A 282 31.90 32.93 7.71
CA PHE A 282 32.30 33.85 8.79
C PHE A 282 31.09 34.55 9.44
N GLU A 283 29.97 34.67 8.73
CA GLU A 283 28.80 35.43 9.15
C GLU A 283 27.71 34.55 9.78
N LYS A 284 28.09 33.75 10.79
CA LYS A 284 27.23 32.76 11.48
C LYS A 284 25.98 33.33 12.19
N LYS A 285 25.79 34.65 12.20
CA LYS A 285 24.62 35.33 12.79
C LYS A 285 23.58 35.76 11.75
N ASP A 286 23.94 35.70 10.47
CA ASP A 286 23.01 35.92 9.37
C ASP A 286 22.49 34.54 8.95
N GLY A 287 21.25 34.22 9.29
CA GLY A 287 20.65 32.93 8.95
C GLY A 287 20.33 32.80 7.46
N PHE A 288 20.16 33.93 6.76
CA PHE A 288 19.70 33.95 5.38
C PHE A 288 20.84 33.77 4.37
N ILE A 289 22.07 34.14 4.74
CA ILE A 289 23.23 34.10 3.84
C ILE A 289 23.55 32.69 3.34
N GLN A 290 23.39 31.67 4.20
CA GLN A 290 23.70 30.29 3.83
C GLN A 290 22.64 29.72 2.89
N ASP A 291 21.36 29.96 3.16
CA ASP A 291 20.25 29.53 2.30
C ASP A 291 20.31 30.23 0.94
N PHE A 292 20.59 31.54 0.93
CA PHE A 292 20.84 32.27 -0.30
C PHE A 292 22.04 31.70 -1.08
N TRP A 293 23.14 31.34 -0.40
CA TRP A 293 24.31 30.77 -1.08
C TRP A 293 24.02 29.40 -1.70
N LYS A 294 23.27 28.55 -1.01
CA LYS A 294 22.84 27.25 -1.52
C LYS A 294 22.02 27.41 -2.80
N ASP A 295 21.01 28.28 -2.74
CA ASP A 295 20.15 28.55 -3.87
C ASP A 295 20.91 29.22 -5.01
N ALA A 296 21.70 30.26 -4.75
CA ALA A 296 22.34 31.09 -5.77
C ALA A 296 23.44 30.34 -6.55
N PHE A 297 24.20 29.47 -5.88
CA PHE A 297 25.31 28.74 -6.49
C PHE A 297 25.03 27.25 -6.71
N GLU A 298 23.79 26.81 -6.44
CA GLU A 298 23.33 25.41 -6.56
C GLU A 298 24.30 24.46 -5.86
N CYS A 299 24.62 24.78 -4.61
CA CYS A 299 25.62 24.09 -3.80
C CYS A 299 25.08 23.79 -2.40
N SER A 300 25.75 22.90 -1.66
CA SER A 300 25.38 22.54 -0.29
C SER A 300 26.56 22.69 0.67
N PHE A 301 26.31 23.14 1.90
CA PHE A 301 27.38 23.25 2.91
C PHE A 301 27.68 21.88 3.51
N SER A 302 28.94 21.64 3.89
CA SER A 302 29.42 20.31 4.33
C SER A 302 28.74 19.74 5.57
N SER A 303 28.01 20.56 6.35
CA SER A 303 27.18 20.11 7.47
C SER A 303 25.92 19.36 7.03
N ASP A 304 25.47 19.55 5.79
CA ASP A 304 24.15 19.13 5.32
C ASP A 304 24.23 17.91 4.39
N VAL A 305 25.44 17.51 3.99
CA VAL A 305 25.67 16.39 3.07
C VAL A 305 25.61 15.09 3.86
N THR A 306 24.44 14.44 3.82
CA THR A 306 24.25 13.07 4.31
C THR A 306 24.02 12.13 3.13
N ASP A 307 25.14 11.55 2.67
CA ASP A 307 25.28 10.48 1.69
C ASP A 307 24.96 10.74 0.19
N GLY A 308 25.99 10.45 -0.63
CA GLY A 308 25.84 9.77 -1.92
C GLY A 308 25.67 10.61 -3.18
N ASN A 309 24.92 11.71 -3.17
CA ASN A 309 24.82 12.58 -4.36
C ASN A 309 25.91 13.65 -4.31
N THR A 310 26.74 13.71 -5.34
CA THR A 310 27.77 14.75 -5.53
C THR A 310 27.12 16.09 -5.84
N GLU A 311 26.36 16.65 -4.91
CA GLU A 311 26.04 18.07 -4.94
C GLU A 311 27.32 18.86 -4.68
N ARG A 312 27.51 19.92 -5.45
CA ARG A 312 28.69 20.78 -5.35
C ARG A 312 28.73 21.36 -3.94
N ILE A 313 29.85 21.23 -3.23
CA ILE A 313 29.97 21.77 -1.87
C ILE A 313 30.22 23.28 -1.93
N CYS A 314 29.43 24.08 -1.20
CA CYS A 314 29.67 25.52 -1.04
C CYS A 314 30.95 25.70 -0.21
N THR A 315 32.01 26.24 -0.82
CA THR A 315 33.29 26.46 -0.12
C THR A 315 33.33 27.80 0.61
N GLY A 316 32.44 28.73 0.26
CA GLY A 316 32.47 30.13 0.68
C GLY A 316 33.52 30.95 -0.05
N GLU A 317 34.21 30.37 -1.05
CA GLU A 317 35.09 31.10 -1.98
C GLU A 317 34.34 31.58 -3.24
N GLU A 318 33.09 31.14 -3.42
CA GLU A 318 32.19 31.62 -4.47
C GLU A 318 31.92 33.12 -4.29
N LYS A 319 32.00 33.87 -5.39
CA LYS A 319 31.83 35.33 -5.37
C LYS A 319 30.50 35.70 -5.98
N LEU A 320 29.73 36.55 -5.31
CA LEU A 320 28.45 37.06 -5.80
C LEU A 320 28.54 37.73 -7.18
N GLU A 321 29.73 38.23 -7.55
CA GLU A 321 29.99 38.85 -8.85
C GLU A 321 29.99 37.88 -10.03
N THR A 322 30.10 36.57 -9.77
CA THR A 322 30.04 35.55 -10.83
C THR A 322 28.61 35.14 -11.17
N LEU A 323 27.62 35.58 -10.38
CA LEU A 323 26.22 35.32 -10.66
C LEU A 323 25.72 36.24 -11.79
N PRO A 324 24.81 35.75 -12.65
CA PRO A 324 24.12 36.62 -13.59
C PRO A 324 23.37 37.74 -12.84
N ASN A 325 23.34 38.94 -13.42
CA ASN A 325 22.58 40.07 -12.87
C ASN A 325 21.07 39.76 -12.73
N SER A 326 20.54 38.78 -13.48
CA SER A 326 19.17 38.28 -13.36
C SER A 326 18.93 37.40 -12.12
N VAL A 327 19.98 37.02 -11.40
CA VAL A 327 19.94 36.24 -10.17
C VAL A 327 20.34 37.10 -8.98
N PHE A 328 21.42 37.88 -9.10
CA PHE A 328 21.85 38.83 -8.07
C PHE A 328 22.58 40.03 -8.69
N GLU A 329 22.14 41.24 -8.40
CA GLU A 329 22.80 42.46 -8.84
C GLU A 329 23.83 42.91 -7.79
N THR A 330 25.06 43.22 -8.22
CA THR A 330 26.13 43.64 -7.31
C THR A 330 26.11 45.15 -7.03
N THR A 331 25.49 45.92 -7.91
CA THR A 331 25.23 47.35 -7.75
C THR A 331 23.93 47.60 -7.01
N MET A 332 23.90 48.63 -6.16
CA MET A 332 22.71 48.96 -5.37
C MET A 332 21.58 49.42 -6.29
N ASN A 333 20.56 48.57 -6.44
CA ASN A 333 19.38 48.92 -7.22
C ASN A 333 18.52 49.97 -6.50
N GLY A 334 17.55 50.55 -7.21
CA GLY A 334 16.71 51.62 -6.69
C GLY A 334 15.95 51.26 -5.41
N HIS A 335 15.43 50.03 -5.31
CA HIS A 335 14.70 49.56 -4.13
C HIS A 335 15.61 49.36 -2.92
N SER A 336 16.79 48.78 -3.12
CA SER A 336 17.84 48.66 -2.11
C SER A 336 18.32 50.04 -1.62
N TYR A 337 18.44 51.01 -2.55
CA TYR A 337 18.79 52.39 -2.23
C TYR A 337 17.70 53.08 -1.39
N SER A 338 16.43 52.79 -1.64
CA SER A 338 15.33 53.28 -0.82
C SER A 338 15.32 52.70 0.58
N ILE A 339 15.60 51.40 0.75
CA ILE A 339 15.77 50.79 2.07
C ILE A 339 16.96 51.43 2.81
N TYR A 340 18.07 51.67 2.10
CA TYR A 340 19.22 52.38 2.64
C TYR A 340 18.83 53.80 3.12
N ASN A 341 18.09 54.57 2.32
CA ASN A 341 17.62 55.91 2.72
C ASN A 341 16.61 55.88 3.87
N ALA A 342 15.71 54.90 3.91
CA ALA A 342 14.74 54.72 4.98
C ALA A 342 15.43 54.54 6.33
N VAL A 343 16.53 53.77 6.38
CA VAL A 343 17.36 53.63 7.60
C VAL A 343 17.97 54.97 8.01
N TYR A 344 18.47 55.76 7.05
CA TYR A 344 18.98 57.11 7.33
C TYR A 344 17.85 58.05 7.80
N ALA A 345 16.64 57.93 7.28
CA ALA A 345 15.48 58.71 7.72
C ALA A 345 15.07 58.37 9.16
N VAL A 346 15.02 57.08 9.53
CA VAL A 346 14.84 56.65 10.93
C VAL A 346 15.93 57.28 11.81
N THR A 347 17.16 57.19 11.36
CA THR A 347 18.34 57.65 12.10
C THR A 347 18.33 59.16 12.32
N GLN A 348 18.01 59.96 11.30
CA GLN A 348 17.90 61.42 11.43
C GLN A 348 16.72 61.82 12.32
N SER A 349 15.61 61.06 12.25
CA SER A 349 14.46 61.26 13.14
C SER A 349 14.82 60.97 14.59
N LEU A 350 15.59 59.90 14.84
CA LEU A 350 16.13 59.59 16.16
C LEU A 350 17.12 60.66 16.65
N LYS A 351 17.97 61.19 15.76
CA LYS A 351 18.88 62.29 16.06
C LYS A 351 18.13 63.57 16.43
N ALA A 352 17.07 63.93 15.70
CA ALA A 352 16.21 65.07 15.97
C ALA A 352 15.39 64.90 17.26
N MET A 353 14.94 63.67 17.55
CA MET A 353 14.28 63.34 18.83
C MET A 353 15.27 63.46 20.00
N HIS A 354 16.52 63.06 19.81
CA HIS A 354 17.56 63.15 20.83
C HIS A 354 18.01 64.61 21.06
N SER A 355 18.07 65.44 20.02
CA SER A 355 18.41 66.87 20.13
C SER A 355 17.26 67.72 20.67
N SER A 356 16.00 67.41 20.34
CA SER A 356 14.82 68.10 20.91
C SER A 356 14.60 67.77 22.38
N LYS A 357 14.90 66.55 22.84
CA LYS A 357 14.94 66.21 24.27
C LYS A 357 15.98 67.00 25.07
N LEU A 358 17.07 67.43 24.43
CA LEU A 358 18.08 68.31 25.05
C LEU A 358 17.62 69.79 25.12
N GLN A 359 16.70 70.23 24.24
CA GLN A 359 16.10 71.58 24.29
C GLN A 359 14.83 71.67 25.15
N ALA A 360 14.02 70.61 25.22
CA ALA A 360 12.79 70.51 26.01
C ALA A 360 13.04 70.14 27.49
N GLY A 361 14.25 70.34 27.99
CA GLY A 361 14.66 70.02 29.37
C GLY A 361 14.02 70.88 30.47
N ARG A 362 12.89 71.56 30.23
CA ARG A 362 12.14 72.28 31.27
C ARG A 362 10.63 72.19 31.01
N ILE A 363 9.94 71.55 31.97
CA ILE A 363 8.48 71.57 32.25
C ILE A 363 7.75 70.48 31.43
N ILE A 364 7.30 69.33 31.96
CA ILE A 364 6.53 69.03 33.18
C ILE A 364 6.80 67.57 33.65
N ASP A 365 7.11 67.39 34.94
CA ASP A 365 6.99 66.11 35.67
C ASP A 365 5.53 65.94 36.15
N TYR A 366 4.90 64.78 35.94
CA TYR A 366 3.77 64.34 36.76
C TYR A 366 3.76 62.82 36.99
N HIS A 367 4.26 62.46 38.17
CA HIS A 367 3.90 61.35 39.07
C HIS A 367 3.82 59.90 38.56
N HIS A 368 4.84 59.12 38.97
CA HIS A 368 4.58 57.86 39.67
C HIS A 368 3.66 58.11 40.88
N GLY A 369 2.50 57.46 40.92
CA GLY A 369 1.57 57.50 42.04
C GLY A 369 0.68 56.26 42.09
N LYS A 370 0.64 55.62 43.27
CA LYS A 370 -0.48 54.76 43.67
C LYS A 370 -1.80 55.50 43.43
N SER A 371 -2.77 54.89 42.76
CA SER A 371 -4.16 55.31 42.85
C SER A 371 -5.07 54.09 43.05
N ASP A 372 -5.64 53.99 44.24
CA ASP A 372 -6.98 53.45 44.44
C ASP A 372 -8.01 54.33 43.69
N THR A 373 -9.17 53.75 43.35
CA THR A 373 -10.41 54.32 42.72
C THR A 373 -10.62 54.00 41.21
N PRO A 374 -11.86 54.02 40.70
CA PRO A 374 -12.71 52.83 40.52
C PRO A 374 -12.93 52.48 39.04
N LEU A 375 -13.29 51.22 38.80
CA LEU A 375 -13.66 50.64 37.51
C LEU A 375 -14.81 51.43 36.82
N HIS A 376 -14.63 51.93 35.59
CA HIS A 376 -15.77 52.19 34.68
C HIS A 376 -15.49 52.02 33.17
N ARG A 377 -16.41 51.23 32.60
CA ARG A 377 -16.83 50.86 31.22
C ARG A 377 -16.16 51.48 29.97
N CYS A 378 -15.66 50.59 29.11
CA CYS A 378 -15.54 50.81 27.65
C CYS A 378 -16.83 50.42 26.89
N SER A 379 -17.19 51.22 25.88
CA SER A 379 -18.21 50.88 24.89
C SER A 379 -17.61 50.00 23.79
N VAL A 380 -18.32 48.94 23.42
CA VAL A 380 -17.90 47.87 22.51
C VAL A 380 -18.57 48.07 21.14
N GLY A 381 -17.81 47.93 20.06
CA GLY A 381 -18.37 47.72 18.73
C GLY A 381 -18.84 46.27 18.56
N ASN A 382 -20.05 46.06 18.03
CA ASN A 382 -20.60 44.72 17.79
C ASN A 382 -19.76 43.97 16.75
N GLN A 383 -18.97 42.99 17.20
CA GLN A 383 -18.29 42.04 16.32
C GLN A 383 -19.26 40.98 15.78
N PRO A 384 -19.15 40.61 14.49
CA PRO A 384 -19.93 39.55 13.88
C PRO A 384 -19.24 38.22 14.18
N LEU A 385 -19.58 37.63 15.31
CA LEU A 385 -19.63 36.18 15.40
C LEU A 385 -21.06 35.83 15.75
N ILE A 386 -21.53 34.77 15.11
CA ILE A 386 -22.73 34.08 15.48
C ILE A 386 -22.59 33.68 16.96
N LYS A 387 -23.44 34.24 17.84
CA LYS A 387 -23.30 34.15 19.29
C LYS A 387 -24.48 33.40 19.89
N HIS A 388 -24.34 32.09 20.04
CA HIS A 388 -25.23 31.31 20.90
C HIS A 388 -24.92 31.62 22.37
N LYS A 389 -25.78 32.36 23.07
CA LYS A 389 -25.56 32.75 24.47
C LYS A 389 -26.85 32.60 25.27
N GLN A 390 -26.88 31.64 26.18
CA GLN A 390 -27.96 31.44 27.14
C GLN A 390 -27.34 31.23 28.53
N TYR A 391 -27.26 32.28 29.35
CA TYR A 391 -26.80 32.18 30.74
C TYR A 391 -27.31 33.35 31.60
N HIS A 392 -27.44 33.12 32.90
CA HIS A 392 -27.75 34.12 33.92
C HIS A 392 -26.46 34.69 34.55
N SER A 393 -26.53 35.88 35.13
CA SER A 393 -25.41 36.45 35.88
C SER A 393 -25.18 35.60 37.14
N GLU A 394 -24.01 34.93 37.25
CA GLU A 394 -23.50 34.04 38.32
C GLU A 394 -23.27 32.57 37.91
N ASP A 395 -23.53 32.19 36.65
CA ASP A 395 -23.32 30.83 36.16
C ASP A 395 -21.83 30.48 35.95
N LEU A 396 -21.46 29.21 36.21
CA LEU A 396 -20.20 28.64 35.73
C LEU A 396 -20.33 28.34 34.23
N VAL A 397 -19.44 28.94 33.42
CA VAL A 397 -19.55 28.85 31.95
C VAL A 397 -18.69 27.72 31.42
N MET A 398 -19.33 26.75 30.76
CA MET A 398 -18.68 25.83 29.82
C MET A 398 -18.78 26.42 28.42
N ALA A 399 -17.69 26.38 27.66
CA ALA A 399 -17.72 26.84 26.29
C ALA A 399 -17.62 25.68 25.31
N GLY A 400 -18.43 25.73 24.25
CA GLY A 400 -18.35 24.84 23.12
C GLY A 400 -17.85 25.59 21.89
N ILE A 401 -16.86 25.03 21.18
CA ILE A 401 -16.45 25.51 19.87
C ILE A 401 -16.71 24.37 18.88
N SER A 402 -17.63 24.59 17.95
CA SER A 402 -17.98 23.67 16.86
C SER A 402 -17.68 24.34 15.52
N CYS A 403 -17.20 23.56 14.55
CA CYS A 403 -16.83 24.04 13.23
C CYS A 403 -17.59 23.26 12.14
N LEU A 404 -18.88 23.54 12.01
CA LEU A 404 -19.76 22.90 11.02
C LEU A 404 -20.83 23.91 10.60
N ILE A 405 -20.49 24.82 9.70
CA ILE A 405 -21.48 25.64 8.99
C ILE A 405 -21.09 25.62 7.52
N TYR A 406 -21.86 24.89 6.72
CA TYR A 406 -21.75 24.97 5.26
C TYR A 406 -22.73 26.04 4.74
N MET A 407 -22.23 27.22 4.35
CA MET A 407 -23.04 28.21 3.64
C MET A 407 -22.62 28.26 2.17
N MET A 408 -23.55 27.92 1.29
CA MET A 408 -23.44 28.18 -0.15
C MET A 408 -24.29 29.41 -0.42
N SER A 409 -23.71 30.49 -0.97
CA SER A 409 -24.45 31.73 -1.28
C SER A 409 -24.60 31.92 -2.79
N GLU A 410 -25.78 32.38 -3.22
CA GLU A 410 -26.04 32.91 -4.57
C GLU A 410 -25.48 34.34 -4.76
N LYS A 411 -25.48 34.81 -6.02
CA LYS A 411 -24.93 36.09 -6.49
C LYS A 411 -25.53 37.32 -5.79
N VAL A 412 -24.64 38.21 -5.33
CA VAL A 412 -24.96 39.54 -4.80
C VAL A 412 -25.47 40.49 -5.91
N THR A 413 -26.64 41.09 -5.71
CA THR A 413 -27.10 42.29 -6.46
C THR A 413 -26.97 43.56 -5.61
N PHE A 414 -26.33 44.57 -6.20
CA PHE A 414 -25.83 45.79 -5.54
C PHE A 414 -26.88 46.88 -5.24
N THR A 415 -28.01 46.56 -4.61
CA THR A 415 -29.05 47.58 -4.30
C THR A 415 -29.29 47.85 -2.81
N ARG A 416 -28.58 47.18 -1.88
CA ARG A 416 -28.58 47.57 -0.44
C ARG A 416 -27.37 47.06 0.34
N ASN A 417 -27.19 47.63 1.54
CA ASN A 417 -26.08 47.39 2.46
C ASN A 417 -25.79 45.90 2.69
N PRO A 418 -24.53 45.44 2.54
CA PRO A 418 -24.15 44.08 2.92
C PRO A 418 -24.19 43.94 4.44
N SER A 419 -24.98 42.99 4.94
CA SER A 419 -25.00 42.56 6.34
C SER A 419 -24.06 41.37 6.56
N LYS A 420 -23.40 41.33 7.73
CA LYS A 420 -22.90 40.18 8.54
C LYS A 420 -22.31 38.89 7.93
N GLU A 421 -22.28 38.67 6.63
CA GLU A 421 -21.85 37.41 6.02
C GLU A 421 -20.89 37.70 4.86
N LEU A 422 -19.68 37.14 4.90
CA LEU A 422 -19.10 36.39 3.79
C LEU A 422 -17.73 35.79 4.17
N VAL A 423 -17.58 34.50 3.84
CA VAL A 423 -16.42 33.62 4.01
C VAL A 423 -16.20 32.99 2.63
N ASP A 424 -15.01 33.18 2.05
CA ASP A 424 -14.62 32.65 0.73
C ASP A 424 -13.49 31.60 0.79
N ASP A 425 -13.22 30.98 1.95
CA ASP A 425 -12.16 29.96 2.07
C ASP A 425 -12.56 28.85 3.05
N PHE A 426 -13.11 27.73 2.58
CA PHE A 426 -13.71 26.75 3.48
C PHE A 426 -12.73 26.06 4.44
N ILE A 427 -11.47 25.83 4.03
CA ILE A 427 -10.45 25.18 4.89
C ILE A 427 -9.47 26.19 5.53
N TYR A 428 -9.09 27.29 4.86
CA TYR A 428 -8.21 28.33 5.44
C TYR A 428 -8.93 29.20 6.48
N ALA A 429 -10.26 29.30 6.43
CA ALA A 429 -11.06 29.98 7.44
C ALA A 429 -11.02 29.22 8.78
N LEU A 430 -10.97 27.89 8.78
CA LEU A 430 -11.10 27.07 9.99
C LEU A 430 -10.04 27.45 11.05
N ALA A 431 -8.75 27.31 10.74
CA ALA A 431 -7.67 27.53 11.71
C ALA A 431 -7.62 28.98 12.22
N ARG A 432 -7.87 29.96 11.34
CA ARG A 432 -7.95 31.38 11.67
C ARG A 432 -9.14 31.71 12.57
N TRP A 433 -10.33 31.20 12.28
CA TRP A 433 -11.52 31.39 13.11
C TRP A 433 -11.43 30.62 14.42
N ILE A 434 -10.79 29.45 14.45
CA ILE A 434 -10.52 28.69 15.67
C ILE A 434 -9.56 29.47 16.57
N TYR A 435 -8.51 30.07 16.03
CA TYR A 435 -7.58 30.91 16.79
C TYR A 435 -8.31 32.14 17.37
N LEU A 436 -9.12 32.82 16.55
CA LEU A 436 -9.93 33.95 16.98
C LEU A 436 -10.97 33.57 18.04
N ALA A 437 -11.69 32.46 17.84
CA ALA A 437 -12.70 31.96 18.78
C ALA A 437 -12.06 31.52 20.11
N SER A 438 -10.91 30.84 20.06
CA SER A 438 -10.14 30.44 21.24
C SER A 438 -9.62 31.66 22.02
N MET A 439 -9.23 32.72 21.33
CA MET A 439 -8.80 33.97 21.97
C MET A 439 -9.97 34.84 22.46
N GLU A 440 -11.13 34.80 21.80
CA GLU A 440 -12.35 35.49 22.24
C GLU A 440 -12.90 34.85 23.52
N LEU A 441 -12.79 33.53 23.65
CA LEU A 441 -13.15 32.79 24.85
C LEU A 441 -12.43 33.30 26.10
N LEU A 442 -11.17 33.73 25.94
CA LEU A 442 -10.29 34.18 27.01
C LEU A 442 -10.46 35.68 27.32
N SER A 443 -11.34 36.35 26.58
CA SER A 443 -11.62 37.78 26.68
C SER A 443 -12.86 38.10 27.52
N THR A 444 -12.94 39.33 28.04
CA THR A 444 -14.10 39.79 28.81
C THR A 444 -15.33 40.01 27.91
N LYS A 445 -16.55 39.87 28.45
CA LYS A 445 -17.82 39.96 27.71
C LYS A 445 -17.84 41.14 26.72
N GLY A 446 -17.81 40.82 25.42
CA GLY A 446 -17.88 41.80 24.34
C GLY A 446 -16.59 42.59 24.09
N ARG A 447 -15.48 42.32 24.77
CA ARG A 447 -14.21 43.03 24.58
C ARG A 447 -13.10 42.04 24.28
N PHE A 448 -12.65 41.98 23.02
CA PHE A 448 -11.47 41.23 22.63
C PHE A 448 -10.20 41.96 23.12
N ILE A 449 -9.83 41.76 24.39
CA ILE A 449 -8.57 42.23 24.98
C ILE A 449 -7.84 41.00 25.52
N PRO A 450 -6.89 40.43 24.75
CA PRO A 450 -6.13 39.28 25.21
C PRO A 450 -5.39 39.63 26.50
N ASN A 451 -5.51 38.77 27.51
CA ASN A 451 -4.83 38.90 28.80
C ASN A 451 -5.26 40.08 29.72
N TYR A 452 -6.43 40.70 29.49
CA TYR A 452 -6.95 41.79 30.35
C TYR A 452 -8.33 41.43 30.92
N LYS A 453 -8.37 40.90 32.16
CA LYS A 453 -9.61 40.59 32.90
C LYS A 453 -10.03 41.75 33.81
N CYS A 454 -10.87 42.66 33.29
CA CYS A 454 -11.48 43.71 34.12
C CYS A 454 -12.80 43.28 34.79
N ASP A 455 -13.48 42.25 34.28
CA ASP A 455 -14.77 41.79 34.79
C ASP A 455 -14.66 40.39 35.41
N PHE A 456 -14.91 40.29 36.73
CA PHE A 456 -14.75 39.06 37.52
C PHE A 456 -15.89 38.03 37.34
N LYS A 457 -16.87 38.30 36.47
CA LYS A 457 -18.17 37.61 36.49
C LYS A 457 -18.29 36.36 35.60
N ASP A 458 -17.38 36.12 34.67
CA ASP A 458 -17.49 34.99 33.72
C ASP A 458 -16.13 34.31 33.52
N ASN A 459 -15.90 33.20 34.20
CA ASN A 459 -14.69 32.39 34.02
C ASN A 459 -15.06 31.07 33.37
N VAL A 460 -14.48 30.83 32.20
CA VAL A 460 -14.58 29.55 31.51
C VAL A 460 -13.80 28.52 32.30
N ILE A 461 -14.48 27.46 32.74
CA ILE A 461 -13.90 26.40 33.58
C ILE A 461 -13.38 25.21 32.76
N SER A 462 -13.95 24.99 31.57
CA SER A 462 -13.59 23.93 30.65
C SER A 462 -14.15 24.23 29.26
N VAL A 463 -13.52 23.65 28.24
CA VAL A 463 -13.91 23.79 26.84
C VAL A 463 -14.25 22.42 26.27
N ILE A 464 -15.39 22.33 25.59
CA ILE A 464 -15.75 21.17 24.77
C ILE A 464 -15.42 21.54 23.31
N ALA A 465 -14.49 20.80 22.71
CA ALA A 465 -13.91 21.14 21.41
C ALA A 465 -14.18 20.07 20.35
N GLY A 466 -14.16 20.54 19.10
CA GLY A 466 -14.83 20.00 17.91
C GLY A 466 -14.54 18.57 17.43
N HIS A 467 -15.05 18.30 16.21
CA HIS A 467 -15.14 16.97 15.58
C HIS A 467 -13.82 16.47 14.95
N ASN A 468 -12.92 17.40 14.58
CA ASN A 468 -11.67 17.12 13.86
C ASN A 468 -10.46 17.20 14.82
N GLY A 469 -9.58 16.20 14.75
CA GLY A 469 -8.40 16.08 15.61
C GLY A 469 -7.39 17.22 15.43
N TYR A 470 -7.22 17.70 14.20
CA TYR A 470 -6.35 18.82 13.86
C TYR A 470 -6.79 20.10 14.58
N ILE A 471 -8.09 20.43 14.51
CA ILE A 471 -8.70 21.59 15.21
C ILE A 471 -8.48 21.50 16.71
N GLY A 472 -8.72 20.31 17.27
CA GLY A 472 -8.55 20.02 18.67
C GLY A 472 -7.15 20.37 19.19
N GLN A 473 -6.13 20.08 18.40
CA GLN A 473 -4.73 20.30 18.75
C GLN A 473 -4.34 21.79 18.74
N PHE A 474 -4.77 22.59 17.75
CA PHE A 474 -4.51 24.05 17.75
C PHE A 474 -5.14 24.75 18.95
N MET A 475 -6.37 24.35 19.32
CA MET A 475 -7.04 24.90 20.49
C MET A 475 -6.32 24.54 21.79
N SER A 476 -5.86 23.28 21.91
CA SER A 476 -5.12 22.80 23.08
C SER A 476 -3.87 23.65 23.35
N ASN A 477 -3.16 24.07 22.29
CA ASN A 477 -1.99 24.94 22.41
C ASN A 477 -2.30 26.30 23.03
N ILE A 478 -3.48 26.88 22.76
CA ILE A 478 -3.90 28.16 23.34
C ILE A 478 -4.46 27.96 24.75
N LEU A 479 -5.35 26.98 24.94
CA LEU A 479 -6.07 26.76 26.20
C LEU A 479 -5.15 26.26 27.32
N SER A 480 -4.12 25.49 26.98
CA SER A 480 -3.09 25.04 27.92
C SER A 480 -2.31 26.21 28.54
N ILE A 481 -2.10 27.33 27.82
CA ILE A 481 -1.47 28.57 28.34
C ILE A 481 -2.26 29.11 29.53
N TYR A 482 -3.59 28.97 29.49
CA TYR A 482 -4.50 29.46 30.52
C TYR A 482 -4.94 28.37 31.52
N LYS A 483 -4.39 27.15 31.41
CA LYS A 483 -4.70 25.97 32.26
C LYS A 483 -6.18 25.62 32.27
N ILE A 484 -6.85 25.75 31.12
CA ILE A 484 -8.26 25.42 30.95
C ILE A 484 -8.33 24.01 30.34
N PRO A 485 -8.95 23.02 31.02
CA PRO A 485 -9.07 21.68 30.48
C PRO A 485 -10.05 21.62 29.30
N GLN A 486 -9.66 20.89 28.27
CA GLN A 486 -10.39 20.65 27.04
C GLN A 486 -10.90 19.19 27.00
N LEU A 487 -12.16 19.01 26.61
CA LEU A 487 -12.76 17.71 26.30
C LEU A 487 -13.06 17.66 24.80
N ILE A 488 -12.49 16.71 24.09
CA ILE A 488 -12.69 16.54 22.64
C ILE A 488 -13.66 15.40 22.38
N TYR A 489 -14.66 15.63 21.53
CA TYR A 489 -15.63 14.60 21.16
C TYR A 489 -15.37 13.97 19.77
N GLY A 490 -14.46 14.56 18.98
CA GLY A 490 -13.98 14.03 17.69
C GLY A 490 -12.75 13.12 17.78
N SER A 491 -12.36 12.51 16.64
CA SER A 491 -11.16 11.67 16.56
C SER A 491 -9.88 12.51 16.75
N ALA A 492 -8.96 12.12 17.64
CA ALA A 492 -7.72 12.85 17.87
C ALA A 492 -6.61 12.48 16.87
N THR A 493 -5.74 13.43 16.55
CA THR A 493 -4.47 13.18 15.83
C THR A 493 -3.46 12.48 16.76
N GLU A 494 -2.55 11.65 16.20
CA GLU A 494 -1.41 11.08 16.95
C GLU A 494 -0.63 12.25 17.56
N MET A 495 -0.72 12.40 18.89
CA MET A 495 0.01 13.42 19.61
C MET A 495 1.46 13.00 19.78
N ASP A 496 2.38 13.94 19.59
CA ASP A 496 3.77 13.76 20.03
C ASP A 496 3.77 13.62 21.56
N ASP A 497 4.41 12.56 22.06
CA ASP A 497 4.47 12.17 23.49
C ASP A 497 4.97 13.30 24.42
N ASN A 498 5.52 14.39 23.84
CA ASN A 498 6.12 15.53 24.51
C ASN A 498 5.16 16.72 24.82
N MET A 499 3.95 16.79 24.27
CA MET A 499 2.96 17.81 24.68
C MET A 499 2.27 17.38 25.97
N GLN A 500 2.47 18.14 27.06
CA GLN A 500 1.90 17.85 28.38
C GLN A 500 0.40 17.50 28.30
N PRO A 501 0.00 16.22 28.48
CA PRO A 501 -1.39 15.76 28.42
C PRO A 501 -2.26 16.26 29.59
N ALA A 502 -1.74 17.19 30.40
CA ALA A 502 -2.28 17.61 31.68
C ALA A 502 -3.57 18.45 31.60
N PHE A 503 -4.11 18.74 30.41
CA PHE A 503 -5.37 19.47 30.23
C PHE A 503 -6.26 18.89 29.14
N PHE A 504 -5.98 17.67 28.67
CA PHE A 504 -6.63 17.05 27.53
C PHE A 504 -7.41 15.80 27.96
N HIS A 505 -8.66 15.65 27.50
CA HIS A 505 -9.45 14.43 27.67
C HIS A 505 -10.23 14.12 26.39
N GLN A 506 -10.20 12.87 25.97
CA GLN A 506 -10.82 12.43 24.73
C GLN A 506 -12.06 11.59 25.03
N LEU A 507 -13.20 12.04 24.52
CA LEU A 507 -14.48 11.32 24.61
C LEU A 507 -14.70 10.39 23.42
N PHE A 508 -13.90 10.54 22.36
CA PHE A 508 -13.88 9.58 21.27
C PHE A 508 -13.06 8.34 21.68
N PRO A 509 -13.54 7.12 21.45
CA PRO A 509 -12.82 5.91 21.87
C PRO A 509 -11.51 5.71 21.11
N ASN A 510 -10.67 4.81 21.62
CA ASN A 510 -9.35 4.53 21.03
C ASN A 510 -9.44 4.09 19.55
N GLU A 511 -8.67 4.75 18.68
CA GLU A 511 -8.68 4.45 17.24
C GLU A 511 -8.10 3.05 16.91
N ASP A 512 -7.14 2.53 17.67
CA ASP A 512 -6.56 1.20 17.41
C ASP A 512 -7.61 0.10 17.62
N LEU A 513 -8.50 0.28 18.60
CA LEU A 513 -9.65 -0.61 18.83
C LEU A 513 -10.58 -0.62 17.61
N GLN A 514 -10.76 0.53 16.97
CA GLN A 514 -11.57 0.68 15.77
C GLN A 514 -10.96 -0.05 14.57
N ILE A 515 -9.66 0.09 14.35
CA ILE A 515 -8.92 -0.59 13.27
C ILE A 515 -8.95 -2.10 13.47
N MET A 516 -8.72 -2.58 14.70
CA MET A 516 -8.84 -3.99 15.04
C MET A 516 -10.27 -4.50 14.82
N GLY A 517 -11.28 -3.70 15.16
CA GLY A 517 -12.67 -4.00 14.87
C GLY A 517 -12.97 -4.15 13.37
N ILE A 518 -12.42 -3.27 12.53
CA ILE A 518 -12.52 -3.36 11.08
C ILE A 518 -11.83 -4.64 10.57
N ILE A 519 -10.62 -4.95 11.01
CA ILE A 519 -9.92 -6.17 10.62
C ILE A 519 -10.73 -7.41 11.00
N GLN A 520 -11.28 -7.47 12.22
CA GLN A 520 -12.12 -8.60 12.65
C GLN A 520 -13.41 -8.70 11.81
N LEU A 521 -14.00 -7.57 11.42
CA LEU A 521 -15.17 -7.55 10.54
C LEU A 521 -14.85 -8.17 9.17
N LEU A 522 -13.70 -7.80 8.58
CA LEU A 522 -13.24 -8.36 7.31
C LEU A 522 -12.97 -9.86 7.41
N LEU A 523 -12.32 -10.30 8.50
CA LEU A 523 -12.03 -11.71 8.75
C LEU A 523 -13.30 -12.53 8.95
N HIS A 524 -14.30 -11.99 9.65
CA HIS A 524 -15.59 -12.65 9.86
C HIS A 524 -16.29 -12.99 8.53
N PHE A 525 -16.31 -12.05 7.58
CA PHE A 525 -16.90 -12.27 6.25
C PHE A 525 -15.95 -12.87 5.21
N GLN A 526 -14.72 -13.23 5.60
CA GLN A 526 -13.68 -13.75 4.73
C GLN A 526 -13.32 -12.81 3.56
N TRP A 527 -13.39 -11.49 3.77
CA TRP A 527 -13.01 -10.49 2.79
C TRP A 527 -11.49 -10.26 2.84
N LYS A 528 -10.78 -10.76 1.83
CA LYS A 528 -9.31 -10.69 1.75
C LYS A 528 -8.80 -9.71 0.69
N TRP A 529 -9.67 -9.23 -0.20
CA TRP A 529 -9.32 -8.34 -1.30
C TRP A 529 -10.16 -7.07 -1.21
N ILE A 530 -9.56 -5.96 -0.81
CA ILE A 530 -10.29 -4.73 -0.47
C ILE A 530 -9.72 -3.50 -1.18
N GLY A 531 -10.54 -2.46 -1.34
CA GLY A 531 -10.07 -1.11 -1.66
C GLY A 531 -9.90 -0.28 -0.39
N LEU A 532 -8.97 0.68 -0.40
CA LEU A 532 -8.80 1.64 0.68
C LEU A 532 -8.72 3.07 0.13
N ILE A 533 -9.51 3.96 0.72
CA ILE A 533 -9.51 5.39 0.47
C ILE A 533 -9.10 6.09 1.77
N ILE A 534 -8.17 7.04 1.71
CA ILE A 534 -7.65 7.74 2.89
C ILE A 534 -7.67 9.26 2.69
N GLN A 535 -7.94 10.02 3.76
CA GLN A 535 -7.88 11.48 3.79
C GLN A 535 -6.46 12.01 4.08
N ASN A 536 -5.97 12.95 3.25
CA ASN A 536 -4.75 13.77 3.44
C ASN A 536 -3.40 12.99 3.48
N PRO A 537 -2.31 13.49 2.85
CA PRO A 537 -0.99 12.86 2.90
C PRO A 537 -0.44 12.63 4.32
N GLU A 538 -0.77 13.41 5.35
CA GLU A 538 -0.21 13.20 6.70
C GLU A 538 -0.87 12.04 7.47
N ARG A 539 -2.21 11.97 7.48
CA ARG A 539 -2.96 10.85 8.08
C ARG A 539 -2.83 9.59 7.22
N GLY A 540 -2.77 9.75 5.90
CA GLY A 540 -2.39 8.70 4.95
C GLY A 540 -1.04 8.09 5.27
N LYS A 541 0.00 8.91 5.45
CA LYS A 541 1.34 8.44 5.85
C LYS A 541 1.33 7.70 7.18
N SER A 542 0.70 8.25 8.23
CA SER A 542 0.60 7.57 9.54
C SER A 542 -0.12 6.22 9.43
N PHE A 543 -1.25 6.16 8.71
CA PHE A 543 -1.97 4.90 8.48
C PHE A 543 -1.13 3.88 7.71
N ILE A 544 -0.47 4.33 6.63
CA ILE A 544 0.38 3.49 5.78
C ILE A 544 1.57 2.96 6.58
N GLN A 545 2.20 3.79 7.41
CA GLN A 545 3.39 3.46 8.16
C GLN A 545 3.12 2.59 9.40
N ASN A 546 2.04 2.87 10.13
CA ASN A 546 1.79 2.24 11.43
C ASN A 546 0.76 1.10 11.38
N ARG A 547 -0.15 1.09 10.39
CA ARG A 547 -1.37 0.24 10.42
C ARG A 547 -1.54 -0.72 9.24
N LEU A 548 -0.89 -0.50 8.09
CA LEU A 548 -1.02 -1.41 6.92
C LEU A 548 -0.51 -2.83 7.18
N ASP A 549 0.56 -2.98 7.96
CA ASP A 549 1.14 -4.29 8.27
C ASP A 549 0.16 -5.18 9.05
N MET A 550 -0.70 -4.58 9.87
CA MET A 550 -1.73 -5.29 10.63
C MET A 550 -2.73 -6.02 9.72
N PHE A 551 -3.05 -5.45 8.55
CA PHE A 551 -3.92 -6.11 7.57
C PHE A 551 -3.19 -7.26 6.85
N SER A 552 -1.94 -7.02 6.46
CA SER A 552 -1.13 -7.98 5.71
C SER A 552 -0.82 -9.23 6.54
N THR A 553 -0.43 -9.06 7.81
CA THR A 553 -0.18 -10.17 8.75
C THR A 553 -1.42 -11.01 9.05
N LYS A 554 -2.62 -10.48 8.81
CA LYS A 554 -3.90 -11.17 8.93
C LYS A 554 -4.42 -11.75 7.61
N GLY A 555 -3.65 -11.68 6.53
CA GLY A 555 -4.00 -12.29 5.26
C GLY A 555 -4.92 -11.45 4.36
N ILE A 556 -4.96 -10.12 4.56
CA ILE A 556 -5.79 -9.18 3.81
C ILE A 556 -4.89 -8.35 2.89
N CYS A 557 -5.29 -8.19 1.62
CA CYS A 557 -4.58 -7.42 0.61
C CYS A 557 -5.45 -6.31 0.03
N PHE A 558 -4.78 -5.29 -0.51
CA PHE A 558 -5.41 -4.13 -1.14
C PHE A 558 -5.32 -4.22 -2.67
N ASP A 559 -6.45 -4.02 -3.37
CA ASP A 559 -6.51 -3.82 -4.83
C ASP A 559 -5.97 -2.44 -5.19
N PHE A 560 -6.37 -1.45 -4.41
CA PHE A 560 -5.89 -0.08 -4.51
C PHE A 560 -5.86 0.58 -3.14
N ILE A 561 -4.91 1.49 -2.98
CA ILE A 561 -4.88 2.48 -1.91
C ILE A 561 -4.87 3.83 -2.62
N LYS A 562 -5.88 4.65 -2.36
CA LYS A 562 -5.98 5.99 -2.96
C LYS A 562 -6.17 7.02 -1.88
N GLU A 563 -5.35 8.05 -1.96
CA GLU A 563 -5.52 9.24 -1.16
C GLU A 563 -6.55 10.13 -1.86
N ILE A 564 -7.54 10.60 -1.11
CA ILE A 564 -8.37 11.71 -1.57
C ILE A 564 -7.42 12.89 -1.78
N PRO A 565 -7.47 13.57 -2.95
CA PRO A 565 -6.59 14.71 -3.19
C PRO A 565 -6.74 15.65 -2.01
N LYS A 566 -5.62 16.10 -1.44
CA LYS A 566 -5.65 17.24 -0.51
C LYS A 566 -6.45 18.33 -1.21
N GLU A 567 -7.19 19.16 -0.50
CA GLU A 567 -7.60 20.45 -1.06
C GLU A 567 -6.36 21.36 -1.08
N PRO A 568 -5.59 21.48 -2.19
CA PRO A 568 -4.57 22.52 -2.26
C PRO A 568 -5.22 23.90 -2.14
N VAL A 569 -4.37 24.85 -1.73
CA VAL A 569 -4.51 26.31 -1.86
C VAL A 569 -5.09 26.76 -3.22
N THR A 570 -5.06 25.88 -4.21
CA THR A 570 -5.51 26.08 -5.57
C THR A 570 -7.00 25.68 -5.70
N ASN A 571 -7.86 26.67 -5.96
CA ASN A 571 -9.27 26.65 -6.32
C ASN A 571 -9.70 25.70 -7.48
N ASP A 572 -9.07 24.53 -7.75
CA ASP A 572 -9.15 23.72 -9.00
C ASP A 572 -10.28 22.74 -9.17
N ILE A 573 -11.57 23.15 -9.15
CA ILE A 573 -12.75 22.31 -9.49
C ILE A 573 -12.50 21.41 -10.72
N GLU A 574 -11.80 21.79 -11.82
CA GLU A 574 -11.44 20.88 -12.93
C GLU A 574 -10.40 19.82 -12.54
N VAL A 575 -9.26 20.20 -11.93
CA VAL A 575 -8.27 19.22 -11.43
C VAL A 575 -8.82 18.39 -10.25
N HIS A 576 -9.72 18.94 -9.45
CA HIS A 576 -10.42 18.31 -8.33
C HIS A 576 -11.46 17.32 -8.84
N LEU A 577 -12.34 17.73 -9.75
CA LEU A 577 -13.29 16.83 -10.41
C LEU A 577 -12.55 15.75 -11.18
N THR A 578 -11.42 16.08 -11.80
CA THR A 578 -10.54 15.08 -12.44
C THR A 578 -9.95 14.12 -11.40
N GLY A 579 -9.46 14.60 -10.26
CA GLY A 579 -8.95 13.77 -9.17
C GLY A 579 -10.01 12.87 -8.54
N TYR A 580 -11.19 13.42 -8.25
CA TYR A 580 -12.36 12.69 -7.77
C TYR A 580 -12.88 11.69 -8.80
N PHE A 581 -12.86 12.06 -10.09
CA PHE A 581 -13.18 11.17 -11.19
C PHE A 581 -12.17 10.02 -11.28
N MET A 582 -10.87 10.28 -11.18
CA MET A 582 -9.85 9.22 -11.17
C MET A 582 -10.05 8.25 -10.01
N ILE A 583 -10.42 8.75 -8.83
CA ILE A 583 -10.74 7.90 -7.67
C ILE A 583 -11.99 7.07 -7.95
N TYR A 584 -13.06 7.69 -8.45
CA TYR A 584 -14.29 6.99 -8.81
C TYR A 584 -14.05 5.92 -9.89
N GLU A 585 -13.23 6.24 -10.89
CA GLU A 585 -12.83 5.32 -11.95
C GLU A 585 -12.08 4.12 -11.38
N VAL A 586 -11.13 4.34 -10.48
CA VAL A 586 -10.36 3.28 -9.79
C VAL A 586 -11.29 2.39 -8.98
N ILE A 587 -12.22 2.97 -8.20
CA ILE A 587 -13.19 2.23 -7.39
C ILE A 587 -14.08 1.35 -8.28
N MET A 588 -14.62 1.90 -9.37
CA MET A 588 -15.57 1.20 -10.23
C MET A 588 -14.88 0.15 -11.14
N ARG A 589 -13.63 0.40 -11.55
CA ARG A 589 -12.82 -0.59 -12.29
C ARG A 589 -12.32 -1.73 -11.40
N SER A 590 -12.05 -1.44 -10.13
CA SER A 590 -11.58 -2.41 -9.15
C SER A 590 -12.45 -3.67 -9.08
N THR A 591 -11.77 -4.79 -8.83
CA THR A 591 -12.38 -6.11 -8.64
C THR A 591 -12.79 -6.35 -7.19
N ALA A 592 -12.29 -5.54 -6.24
CA ALA A 592 -12.72 -5.58 -4.85
C ALA A 592 -14.17 -5.11 -4.71
N ASN A 593 -15.00 -5.91 -4.03
CA ASN A 593 -16.39 -5.55 -3.74
C ASN A 593 -16.53 -4.72 -2.46
N VAL A 594 -15.50 -4.73 -1.62
CA VAL A 594 -15.47 -4.04 -0.32
C VAL A 594 -14.44 -2.91 -0.38
N VAL A 595 -14.84 -1.72 0.06
CA VAL A 595 -13.98 -0.53 0.07
C VAL A 595 -14.06 0.12 1.46
N ILE A 596 -12.90 0.31 2.09
CA ILE A 596 -12.77 1.04 3.35
C ILE A 596 -12.57 2.51 3.02
N ILE A 597 -13.36 3.39 3.65
CA ILE A 597 -13.24 4.84 3.51
C ILE A 597 -12.71 5.42 4.82
N TYR A 598 -11.39 5.50 4.96
CA TYR A 598 -10.75 6.02 6.17
C TYR A 598 -10.61 7.55 6.12
N CYS A 599 -11.75 8.23 6.36
CA CYS A 599 -11.91 9.67 6.19
C CYS A 599 -12.70 10.30 7.36
N GLU A 600 -12.79 11.63 7.38
CA GLU A 600 -13.62 12.38 8.33
C GLU A 600 -14.99 12.74 7.75
N ASN A 601 -15.90 13.14 8.63
CA ASN A 601 -17.29 13.49 8.36
C ASN A 601 -17.46 14.60 7.29
N GLU A 602 -16.46 15.45 7.07
CA GLU A 602 -16.47 16.47 6.00
C GLU A 602 -16.40 15.83 4.60
N ASP A 603 -15.67 14.71 4.45
CA ASP A 603 -15.47 13.99 3.19
C ASP A 603 -16.71 13.20 2.74
N MET A 604 -17.69 13.02 3.63
CA MET A 604 -18.97 12.40 3.26
C MET A 604 -19.68 13.22 2.18
N THR A 605 -19.54 14.54 2.19
CA THR A 605 -20.10 15.42 1.16
C THR A 605 -19.50 15.11 -0.22
N VAL A 606 -18.18 14.92 -0.30
CA VAL A 606 -17.44 14.53 -1.50
C VAL A 606 -17.84 13.14 -1.97
N LEU A 607 -17.89 12.17 -1.05
CA LEU A 607 -18.29 10.80 -1.34
C LEU A 607 -19.68 10.74 -1.98
N ARG A 608 -20.61 11.57 -1.50
CA ARG A 608 -21.96 11.71 -2.08
C ARG A 608 -21.97 12.31 -3.47
N MET A 609 -20.95 13.09 -3.85
CA MET A 609 -20.82 13.66 -5.20
C MET A 609 -20.24 12.65 -6.21
N LEU A 610 -19.37 11.72 -5.79
CA LEU A 610 -18.68 10.79 -6.69
C LEU A 610 -19.59 10.07 -7.69
N PRO A 611 -20.76 9.51 -7.31
CA PRO A 611 -21.63 8.81 -8.25
C PRO A 611 -22.26 9.72 -9.32
N TYR A 612 -22.28 11.04 -9.08
CA TYR A 612 -22.88 12.04 -9.98
C TYR A 612 -21.84 12.68 -10.90
N ILE A 613 -20.56 12.68 -10.53
CA ILE A 613 -19.48 13.20 -11.39
C ILE A 613 -19.44 12.43 -12.73
N SER A 614 -19.75 11.13 -12.74
CA SER A 614 -19.84 10.36 -13.99
C SER A 614 -20.97 10.79 -14.92
N GLU A 615 -22.03 11.43 -14.42
CA GLU A 615 -23.12 11.95 -15.25
C GLU A 615 -22.71 13.24 -16.00
N TYR A 616 -21.74 14.00 -15.47
CA TYR A 616 -21.24 15.23 -16.09
C TYR A 616 -20.19 15.00 -17.18
N VAL A 617 -19.49 13.86 -17.15
CA VAL A 617 -18.37 13.55 -18.08
C VAL A 617 -18.81 12.67 -19.27
N ASP A 618 -20.12 12.45 -19.44
CA ASP A 618 -20.73 11.77 -20.61
C ASP A 618 -20.10 10.40 -20.98
N MET A 619 -19.54 9.69 -20.00
CA MET A 619 -19.07 8.30 -20.15
C MET A 619 -19.94 7.36 -19.31
N PRO A 620 -20.71 6.44 -19.92
CA PRO A 620 -21.52 5.49 -19.19
C PRO A 620 -20.63 4.43 -18.54
N MET A 621 -20.14 4.69 -17.33
CA MET A 621 -19.56 3.64 -16.49
C MET A 621 -20.69 2.77 -15.92
N LYS A 622 -20.58 1.45 -16.05
CA LYS A 622 -21.46 0.51 -15.34
C LYS A 622 -21.27 0.74 -13.84
N ARG A 623 -22.26 1.34 -13.18
CA ARG A 623 -22.32 1.41 -11.71
C ARG A 623 -22.24 -0.03 -11.17
N LYS A 624 -21.19 -0.32 -10.40
CA LYS A 624 -21.07 -1.53 -9.59
C LYS A 624 -21.32 -1.11 -8.16
N ASP A 625 -22.31 -1.67 -7.48
CA ASP A 625 -22.46 -1.40 -6.06
C ASP A 625 -21.24 -1.96 -5.32
N LYS A 626 -20.81 -1.24 -4.29
CA LYS A 626 -19.70 -1.63 -3.41
C LYS A 626 -20.24 -1.69 -1.98
N VAL A 627 -19.65 -2.55 -1.15
CA VAL A 627 -19.86 -2.50 0.29
C VAL A 627 -18.87 -1.51 0.87
N TRP A 628 -19.39 -0.39 1.38
CA TRP A 628 -18.58 0.62 2.05
C TRP A 628 -18.41 0.27 3.51
N VAL A 629 -17.17 0.32 4.00
CA VAL A 629 -16.85 0.19 5.42
C VAL A 629 -16.34 1.54 5.91
N MET A 630 -17.10 2.18 6.80
CA MET A 630 -16.84 3.54 7.28
C MET A 630 -16.43 3.57 8.75
N PRO A 631 -15.43 4.38 9.11
CA PRO A 631 -14.97 4.57 10.48
C PRO A 631 -15.97 5.40 11.30
N ALA A 632 -15.82 5.40 12.63
CA ALA A 632 -16.72 6.07 13.56
C ALA A 632 -16.68 7.61 13.50
N GLN A 633 -15.58 8.18 13.02
CA GLN A 633 -15.52 9.61 12.72
C GLN A 633 -16.37 9.98 11.49
N MET A 634 -16.59 9.07 10.54
CA MET A 634 -17.36 9.32 9.31
C MET A 634 -18.89 9.34 9.57
N GLU A 635 -19.37 10.30 10.36
CA GLU A 635 -20.81 10.54 10.51
C GLU A 635 -21.43 11.09 9.21
N PHE A 636 -22.73 10.87 9.03
CA PHE A 636 -23.42 11.33 7.83
C PHE A 636 -23.64 12.84 7.87
N THR A 637 -23.08 13.53 6.88
CA THR A 637 -23.27 14.95 6.66
C THR A 637 -23.90 15.18 5.27
N SER A 638 -24.74 16.21 5.19
CA SER A 638 -25.39 16.64 3.96
C SER A 638 -25.34 18.14 3.87
N ILE A 639 -25.00 18.64 2.68
CA ILE A 639 -25.19 20.04 2.32
C ILE A 639 -26.56 20.24 1.66
N PRO A 640 -27.18 21.43 1.77
CA PRO A 640 -28.55 21.66 1.30
C PRO A 640 -28.81 21.27 -0.16
N PHE A 641 -27.89 21.55 -1.09
CA PHE A 641 -28.08 21.19 -2.50
C PHE A 641 -28.04 19.67 -2.78
N GLN A 642 -27.53 18.86 -1.84
CA GLN A 642 -27.56 17.40 -1.92
C GLN A 642 -28.87 16.79 -1.39
N ARG A 643 -29.80 17.61 -0.88
CA ARG A 643 -31.09 17.17 -0.33
C ARG A 643 -31.85 16.22 -1.26
N TYR A 644 -31.92 16.58 -2.54
CA TYR A 644 -32.69 15.86 -3.55
C TYR A 644 -31.93 14.70 -4.23
N ARG A 645 -30.67 14.47 -3.82
CA ARG A 645 -29.80 13.45 -4.43
C ARG A 645 -30.06 12.09 -3.78
N SER A 646 -30.16 11.05 -4.61
CA SER A 646 -30.32 9.66 -4.15
C SER A 646 -29.16 9.23 -3.23
N LEU A 647 -29.51 8.40 -2.25
CA LEU A 647 -28.59 7.78 -1.29
C LEU A 647 -28.33 6.29 -1.61
N ASP A 648 -28.73 5.81 -2.79
CA ASP A 648 -28.63 4.38 -3.13
C ASP A 648 -27.18 3.86 -3.06
N PHE A 649 -26.19 4.74 -3.26
CA PHE A 649 -24.78 4.33 -3.24
C PHE A 649 -24.27 3.86 -1.86
N ILE A 650 -24.88 4.30 -0.75
CA ILE A 650 -24.56 3.81 0.61
C ILE A 650 -25.50 2.69 1.08
N HIS A 651 -26.39 2.21 0.22
CA HIS A 651 -27.29 1.11 0.58
C HIS A 651 -26.49 -0.16 0.93
N GLY A 652 -26.71 -0.69 2.13
CA GLY A 652 -25.97 -1.85 2.65
C GLY A 652 -24.54 -1.55 3.09
N ALA A 653 -24.19 -0.27 3.30
CA ALA A 653 -22.91 0.11 3.89
C ALA A 653 -22.84 -0.29 5.37
N LEU A 654 -21.63 -0.54 5.85
CA LEU A 654 -21.32 -0.84 7.25
C LEU A 654 -20.53 0.34 7.83
N SER A 655 -20.95 0.89 8.96
CA SER A 655 -20.16 1.89 9.68
C SER A 655 -19.96 1.49 11.13
N LEU A 656 -18.81 1.86 11.66
CA LEU A 656 -18.61 1.91 13.10
C LEU A 656 -19.19 3.24 13.59
N VAL A 657 -19.71 3.28 14.82
CA VAL A 657 -20.12 4.52 15.51
C VAL A 657 -19.75 4.41 16.97
N VAL A 658 -19.51 5.55 17.63
CA VAL A 658 -19.33 5.57 19.09
C VAL A 658 -20.58 4.99 19.75
N SER A 659 -20.41 4.04 20.67
CA SER A 659 -21.54 3.38 21.31
C SER A 659 -22.43 4.40 22.02
N SER A 660 -23.73 4.30 21.78
CA SER A 660 -24.71 5.21 22.35
C SER A 660 -26.01 4.49 22.69
N LYS A 661 -26.76 5.07 23.64
CA LYS A 661 -28.07 4.58 24.07
C LYS A 661 -29.12 5.67 23.91
N GLU A 662 -30.36 5.24 23.69
CA GLU A 662 -31.49 6.15 23.54
C GLU A 662 -31.72 6.97 24.83
N ILE A 663 -31.77 8.29 24.69
CA ILE A 663 -32.09 9.22 25.78
C ILE A 663 -33.58 9.56 25.71
N LEU A 664 -34.35 9.02 26.66
CA LEU A 664 -35.82 9.11 26.70
C LEU A 664 -36.39 10.54 26.62
N GLY A 665 -35.62 11.57 27.01
CA GLY A 665 -36.01 12.98 26.95
C GLY A 665 -35.60 13.74 25.69
N PHE A 666 -34.67 13.21 24.86
CA PHE A 666 -34.07 13.95 23.75
C PHE A 666 -35.05 14.21 22.61
N LYS A 667 -35.84 13.19 22.23
CA LYS A 667 -36.86 13.35 21.18
C LYS A 667 -37.89 14.43 21.54
N LYS A 668 -38.36 14.43 22.80
CA LYS A 668 -39.28 15.46 23.30
C LYS A 668 -38.63 16.84 23.33
N PHE A 669 -37.33 16.93 23.62
CA PHE A 669 -36.57 18.17 23.58
C PHE A 669 -36.51 18.77 22.17
N ILE A 670 -36.25 17.95 21.15
CA ILE A 670 -36.26 18.37 19.74
C ILE A 670 -37.66 18.82 19.29
N GLN A 671 -38.72 18.10 19.68
CA GLN A 671 -40.11 18.42 19.31
C GLN A 671 -40.63 19.76 19.85
N VAL A 672 -40.09 20.22 21.00
CA VAL A 672 -40.53 21.46 21.66
C VAL A 672 -39.78 22.68 21.13
N ARG A 673 -38.69 22.48 20.36
CA ARG A 673 -37.96 23.58 19.73
C ARG A 673 -38.75 24.15 18.55
N LYS A 674 -39.05 25.44 18.62
CA LYS A 674 -39.64 26.24 17.55
C LYS A 674 -38.86 27.53 17.43
N SER A 675 -38.53 27.96 16.20
CA SER A 675 -37.88 29.23 15.94
C SER A 675 -38.94 30.32 15.76
N SER A 676 -39.48 30.87 16.85
CA SER A 676 -40.62 31.81 16.80
C SER A 676 -40.40 33.15 17.52
N SER A 677 -39.16 33.55 17.86
CA SER A 677 -38.91 34.85 18.54
C SER A 677 -37.69 35.60 18.03
N GLU A 678 -37.79 36.93 18.03
CA GLU A 678 -36.70 37.87 17.73
C GLU A 678 -35.50 37.79 18.71
N GLU A 679 -35.59 36.98 19.78
CA GLU A 679 -34.54 36.82 20.81
C GLU A 679 -33.69 35.54 20.66
N GLU A 680 -33.95 34.66 19.68
CA GLU A 680 -33.17 33.43 19.51
C GLU A 680 -31.91 33.58 18.63
N ASP A 681 -30.91 32.74 18.92
CA ASP A 681 -29.56 32.79 18.38
C ASP A 681 -29.49 32.70 16.85
N SER A 682 -28.60 33.51 16.27
CA SER A 682 -28.20 33.53 14.86
C SER A 682 -27.94 32.15 14.23
N LEU A 683 -27.38 31.13 14.93
CA LEU A 683 -27.21 29.79 14.33
C LEU A 683 -28.55 29.11 14.06
N THR A 684 -29.46 29.19 15.02
CA THR A 684 -30.75 28.49 14.93
C THR A 684 -31.54 29.05 13.76
N ARG A 685 -31.48 30.37 13.57
CA ARG A 685 -32.08 31.07 12.44
C ARG A 685 -31.50 30.62 11.10
N VAL A 686 -30.18 30.69 10.92
CA VAL A 686 -29.50 30.32 9.66
C VAL A 686 -29.76 28.84 9.33
N PHE A 687 -29.70 27.96 10.33
CA PHE A 687 -30.05 26.56 10.15
C PHE A 687 -31.52 26.39 9.70
N TRP A 688 -32.47 27.10 10.31
CA TRP A 688 -33.90 27.00 9.96
C TRP A 688 -34.16 27.47 8.52
N GLU A 689 -33.60 28.62 8.13
CA GLU A 689 -33.76 29.21 6.80
C GLU A 689 -33.24 28.25 5.71
N HIS A 690 -32.06 27.64 5.93
CA HIS A 690 -31.49 26.65 5.02
C HIS A 690 -32.20 25.29 5.04
N ALA A 691 -32.64 24.81 6.20
CA ALA A 691 -33.28 23.49 6.31
C ALA A 691 -34.68 23.47 5.66
N PHE A 692 -35.44 24.56 5.84
CA PHE A 692 -36.82 24.68 5.36
C PHE A 692 -36.96 25.47 4.05
N GLU A 693 -35.86 25.98 3.47
CA GLU A 693 -35.87 26.79 2.24
C GLU A 693 -36.85 27.98 2.34
N CYS A 694 -36.80 28.66 3.49
CA CYS A 694 -37.66 29.80 3.83
C CYS A 694 -36.84 30.96 4.41
N SER A 695 -37.42 32.15 4.49
CA SER A 695 -36.78 33.35 5.06
C SER A 695 -37.57 33.91 6.25
N PHE A 696 -36.90 34.30 7.34
CA PHE A 696 -37.57 35.04 8.43
C PHE A 696 -37.72 36.54 8.07
N PRO A 697 -38.87 37.16 8.37
CA PRO A 697 -39.07 38.58 8.12
C PRO A 697 -38.20 39.44 9.07
N ASN A 698 -37.17 40.11 8.54
CA ASN A 698 -36.84 41.52 8.81
C ASN A 698 -35.42 41.91 8.33
N ALA A 699 -35.35 42.54 7.15
CA ALA A 699 -34.48 43.70 6.80
C ALA A 699 -34.65 44.14 5.31
N GLY A 700 -35.84 43.98 4.73
CA GLY A 700 -36.36 44.76 3.60
C GLY A 700 -35.72 44.65 2.21
N LEU A 701 -34.99 43.61 1.84
CA LEU A 701 -34.80 43.35 0.42
C LEU A 701 -35.54 42.10 0.01
N ASP A 702 -36.14 42.25 -1.17
CA ASP A 702 -36.79 41.27 -2.01
C ASP A 702 -38.22 40.88 -1.57
N GLU A 703 -39.19 41.52 -2.23
CA GLU A 703 -40.60 41.13 -2.28
C GLU A 703 -40.83 39.82 -3.08
N ASP A 704 -39.75 39.13 -3.50
CA ASP A 704 -39.78 37.96 -4.40
C ASP A 704 -39.33 36.63 -3.75
N SER A 705 -39.37 36.47 -2.41
CA SER A 705 -39.22 35.14 -1.79
C SER A 705 -40.58 34.44 -1.65
N ASP A 706 -40.86 33.45 -2.50
CA ASP A 706 -42.13 32.71 -2.53
C ASP A 706 -42.52 32.00 -1.20
N ASN A 707 -41.60 31.81 -0.22
CA ASN A 707 -41.87 31.11 1.05
C ASN A 707 -41.29 31.82 2.29
N GLN A 708 -42.17 32.30 3.17
CA GLN A 708 -41.82 32.92 4.47
C GLN A 708 -41.76 31.88 5.60
N CYS A 709 -40.72 31.92 6.45
CA CYS A 709 -40.66 31.06 7.65
C CYS A 709 -41.73 31.51 8.66
N THR A 710 -42.59 30.57 9.05
CA THR A 710 -43.70 30.77 9.98
C THR A 710 -43.30 30.55 11.45
N GLY A 711 -42.19 29.83 11.69
CA GLY A 711 -41.77 29.40 13.02
C GLY A 711 -42.58 28.22 13.57
N GLU A 712 -43.57 27.74 12.81
CA GLU A 712 -44.39 26.56 13.09
C GLU A 712 -43.89 25.30 12.34
N GLU A 713 -42.80 25.42 11.56
CA GLU A 713 -42.17 24.28 10.91
C GLU A 713 -41.64 23.29 11.94
N SER A 714 -41.75 21.99 11.65
CA SER A 714 -41.31 20.92 12.54
C SER A 714 -40.01 20.30 12.06
N LEU A 715 -39.03 20.14 12.96
CA LEU A 715 -37.81 19.39 12.66
C LEU A 715 -38.09 17.93 12.28
N GLU A 716 -39.24 17.37 12.68
CA GLU A 716 -39.64 16.02 12.28
C GLU A 716 -40.10 15.90 10.82
N SER A 717 -40.50 17.01 10.18
CA SER A 717 -40.88 17.01 8.76
C SER A 717 -39.69 17.07 7.82
N LEU A 718 -38.48 17.36 8.34
CA LEU A 718 -37.28 17.37 7.52
C LEU A 718 -36.91 15.94 7.08
N PRO A 719 -36.42 15.77 5.84
CA PRO A 719 -35.81 14.52 5.43
C PRO A 719 -34.71 14.09 6.41
N LYS A 720 -34.64 12.80 6.73
CA LYS A 720 -33.60 12.24 7.62
C LYS A 720 -32.17 12.50 7.14
N CYS A 721 -32.00 12.73 5.83
CA CYS A 721 -30.72 13.12 5.25
C CYS A 721 -30.30 14.57 5.55
N LEU A 722 -31.22 15.43 5.99
CA LEU A 722 -30.90 16.79 6.43
C LEU A 722 -30.83 16.90 7.95
N PHE A 723 -31.74 16.24 8.66
CA PHE A 723 -31.76 16.26 10.12
C PHE A 723 -32.26 14.94 10.70
N GLU A 724 -31.46 14.34 11.57
CA GLU A 724 -31.80 13.11 12.28
C GLU A 724 -32.37 13.44 13.66
N THR A 725 -33.52 12.86 13.99
CA THR A 725 -34.18 13.08 15.30
C THR A 725 -33.61 12.22 16.43
N SER A 726 -32.87 11.15 16.09
CA SER A 726 -32.07 10.36 17.02
C SER A 726 -30.76 11.07 17.36
N ILE A 727 -30.27 10.85 18.58
CA ILE A 727 -28.97 11.37 19.00
C ILE A 727 -27.85 10.61 18.25
N SER A 728 -26.91 11.35 17.62
CA SER A 728 -25.73 10.74 16.99
C SER A 728 -24.69 10.29 18.02
N GLY A 729 -23.71 9.49 17.59
CA GLY A 729 -22.64 9.04 18.48
C GLY A 729 -21.81 10.21 19.02
N GLN A 730 -21.41 11.15 18.14
CA GLN A 730 -20.72 12.37 18.55
C GLN A 730 -21.59 13.27 19.45
N SER A 731 -22.89 13.38 19.17
CA SER A 731 -23.83 14.13 20.02
C SER A 731 -23.96 13.51 21.42
N TYR A 732 -23.93 12.17 21.51
CA TYR A 732 -23.92 11.43 22.77
C TYR A 732 -22.61 11.65 23.54
N SER A 733 -21.47 11.74 22.84
CA SER A 733 -20.19 12.13 23.45
C SER A 733 -20.23 13.54 24.04
N ILE A 734 -20.84 14.52 23.35
CA ILE A 734 -21.05 15.88 23.87
C ILE A 734 -21.94 15.85 25.12
N TYR A 735 -23.03 15.08 25.09
CA TYR A 735 -23.90 14.89 26.26
C TYR A 735 -23.11 14.36 27.47
N ASN A 736 -22.29 13.32 27.26
CA ASN A 736 -21.44 12.76 28.31
C ASN A 736 -20.35 13.74 28.76
N ALA A 737 -19.80 14.59 27.87
CA ALA A 737 -18.85 15.64 28.20
C ALA A 737 -19.39 16.59 29.28
N VAL A 738 -20.61 17.06 29.08
CA VAL A 738 -21.30 17.98 29.99
C VAL A 738 -21.50 17.34 31.36
N TYR A 739 -21.93 16.08 31.40
CA TYR A 739 -22.08 15.34 32.66
C TYR A 739 -20.74 15.08 33.34
N THR A 740 -19.69 14.76 32.58
CA THR A 740 -18.33 14.62 33.11
C THR A 740 -17.86 15.88 33.81
N VAL A 741 -18.03 17.05 33.18
CA VAL A 741 -17.70 18.35 33.80
C VAL A 741 -18.54 18.58 35.05
N ALA A 742 -19.84 18.30 35.02
CA ALA A 742 -20.73 18.45 36.17
C ALA A 742 -20.35 17.54 37.35
N HIS A 743 -20.05 16.26 37.09
CA HIS A 743 -19.61 15.30 38.10
C HIS A 743 -18.23 15.64 38.66
N ALA A 744 -17.30 16.12 37.83
CA ALA A 744 -15.99 16.60 38.27
C ALA A 744 -16.12 17.81 39.19
N LEU A 745 -16.99 18.77 38.84
CA LEU A 745 -17.28 19.94 39.68
C LEU A 745 -17.91 19.50 40.99
N HIS A 746 -18.87 18.58 40.95
CA HIS A 746 -19.50 18.03 42.14
C HIS A 746 -18.49 17.34 43.07
N ALA A 747 -17.58 16.53 42.51
CA ALA A 747 -16.52 15.86 43.26
C ALA A 747 -15.54 16.87 43.89
N MET A 748 -15.17 17.91 43.14
CA MET A 748 -14.32 19.00 43.61
C MET A 748 -14.97 19.82 44.74
N LEU A 749 -16.30 19.98 44.68
CA LEU A 749 -17.10 20.72 45.67
C LEU A 749 -17.55 19.85 46.87
N SER A 750 -17.37 18.53 46.81
CA SER A 750 -17.89 17.61 47.83
C SER A 750 -17.15 17.77 49.18
N PRO A 751 -17.89 17.93 50.30
CA PRO A 751 -17.32 18.32 51.59
C PRO A 751 -16.49 17.24 52.31
N LYS A 752 -16.44 16.00 51.80
CA LYS A 752 -15.80 14.85 52.48
C LYS A 752 -14.27 14.96 52.66
N ARG A 753 -13.61 15.97 52.08
CA ARG A 753 -12.15 16.21 52.24
C ARG A 753 -11.76 17.48 53.02
N ARG A 754 -12.70 18.30 53.52
CA ARG A 754 -12.37 19.50 54.32
C ARG A 754 -12.99 19.47 55.71
N LYS A 755 -12.26 18.93 56.69
CA LYS A 755 -12.51 19.28 58.10
C LYS A 755 -11.98 20.70 58.34
N ARG A 756 -12.92 21.62 58.59
CA ARG A 756 -12.80 22.96 59.22
C ARG A 756 -12.87 24.16 58.26
N GLY A 757 -13.98 24.91 58.39
CA GLY A 757 -14.03 26.36 58.13
C GLY A 757 -14.84 26.80 56.91
N ASN A 758 -16.08 27.24 57.17
CA ASN A 758 -16.98 28.14 56.43
C ASN A 758 -17.31 27.88 54.95
N ALA A 759 -18.57 28.16 54.61
CA ALA A 759 -19.10 28.10 53.25
C ALA A 759 -18.21 28.91 52.28
N TRP A 760 -17.74 28.24 51.23
CA TRP A 760 -16.81 28.82 50.25
C TRP A 760 -17.58 29.79 49.33
N GLU A 761 -17.21 31.07 49.32
CA GLU A 761 -17.59 32.00 48.26
C GLU A 761 -16.99 31.52 46.92
N LEU A 762 -17.77 31.60 45.84
CA LEU A 762 -17.41 31.31 44.43
C LEU A 762 -16.08 31.99 43.96
N ARG A 763 -15.57 32.96 44.73
CA ARG A 763 -14.36 33.77 44.50
C ARG A 763 -13.04 33.00 44.43
N THR A 764 -12.95 31.75 44.91
CA THR A 764 -11.68 31.00 44.96
C THR A 764 -11.42 30.06 43.77
N PHE A 765 -12.37 29.89 42.86
CA PHE A 765 -12.20 29.02 41.66
C PHE A 765 -11.11 29.51 40.70
N ASN A 766 -10.89 30.82 40.60
CA ASN A 766 -9.89 31.43 39.72
C ASN A 766 -8.42 31.12 40.10
N GLN A 767 -8.16 30.61 41.31
CA GLN A 767 -6.81 30.27 41.77
C GLN A 767 -6.46 28.78 41.61
N GLN A 768 -7.41 27.91 41.21
CA GLN A 768 -7.27 26.46 41.25
C GLN A 768 -7.79 25.73 39.99
N SER A 769 -7.90 26.40 38.83
CA SER A 769 -8.33 25.79 37.55
C SER A 769 -7.51 24.54 37.16
N TRP A 770 -6.23 24.48 37.55
CA TRP A 770 -5.40 23.29 37.36
C TRP A 770 -5.79 22.07 38.22
N GLN A 771 -6.45 22.27 39.37
CA GLN A 771 -6.93 21.17 40.21
C GLN A 771 -8.17 20.50 39.59
N PHE A 772 -8.92 21.23 38.78
CA PHE A 772 -10.12 20.73 38.11
C PHE A 772 -9.82 19.57 37.15
N HIS A 773 -8.66 19.60 36.48
CA HIS A 773 -8.19 18.50 35.62
C HIS A 773 -8.09 17.16 36.35
N TRP A 774 -7.56 17.14 37.59
CA TRP A 774 -7.45 15.88 38.36
C TRP A 774 -8.81 15.25 38.65
N TYR A 775 -9.83 16.08 38.91
CA TYR A 775 -11.19 15.60 39.10
C TYR A 775 -11.79 15.08 37.79
N LEU A 776 -11.59 15.77 36.67
CA LEU A 776 -12.04 15.27 35.36
C LEU A 776 -11.49 13.87 35.03
N ARG A 777 -10.21 13.62 35.31
CA ARG A 777 -9.56 12.31 35.04
C ARG A 777 -10.02 11.18 35.97
N THR A 778 -10.50 11.48 37.17
CA THR A 778 -10.85 10.47 38.19
C THR A 778 -12.35 10.21 38.31
N VAL A 779 -13.16 10.95 37.56
CA VAL A 779 -14.62 10.81 37.58
C VAL A 779 -15.05 9.51 36.91
N SER A 780 -15.90 8.79 37.63
CA SER A 780 -16.63 7.61 37.14
C SER A 780 -18.07 7.70 37.62
N PHE A 781 -19.02 7.63 36.69
CA PHE A 781 -20.44 7.75 36.97
C PHE A 781 -21.27 7.00 35.94
N ASN A 782 -22.53 6.72 36.28
CA ASN A 782 -23.51 6.26 35.31
C ASN A 782 -24.27 7.46 34.76
N ASN A 783 -24.33 7.58 33.45
CA ASN A 783 -25.14 8.62 32.81
C ASN A 783 -26.64 8.29 32.91
N SER A 784 -27.48 9.20 32.42
CA SER A 784 -28.95 9.04 32.48
C SER A 784 -29.48 7.84 31.68
N ALA A 785 -28.68 7.27 30.77
CA ALA A 785 -28.99 6.05 30.03
C ALA A 785 -28.45 4.77 30.71
N GLY A 786 -27.91 4.88 31.93
CA GLY A 786 -27.39 3.76 32.72
C GLY A 786 -26.08 3.17 32.20
N GLU A 787 -25.32 3.92 31.40
CA GLU A 787 -23.98 3.55 30.93
C GLU A 787 -22.89 4.17 31.82
N MET A 788 -21.85 3.40 32.11
CA MET A 788 -20.72 3.85 32.92
C MET A 788 -19.76 4.66 32.05
N VAL A 789 -19.49 5.91 32.47
CA VAL A 789 -18.54 6.82 31.83
C VAL A 789 -17.30 6.92 32.71
N SER A 790 -16.12 6.62 32.16
CA SER A 790 -14.83 6.70 32.85
C SER A 790 -13.67 6.86 31.86
N PHE A 791 -12.60 7.51 32.29
CA PHE A 791 -11.37 7.68 31.50
C PHE A 791 -10.29 6.70 31.94
N ASP A 792 -9.42 6.32 31.01
CA ASP A 792 -8.26 5.47 31.26
C ASP A 792 -7.02 6.28 31.72
N GLU A 793 -5.86 5.63 31.80
CA GLU A 793 -4.61 6.29 32.18
C GLU A 793 -4.13 7.33 31.15
N ARG A 794 -4.59 7.25 29.90
CA ARG A 794 -4.24 8.21 28.83
C ARG A 794 -5.22 9.38 28.73
N GLY A 795 -6.35 9.31 29.45
CA GLY A 795 -7.41 10.30 29.38
C GLY A 795 -8.40 10.04 28.24
N GLU A 796 -8.43 8.81 27.72
CA GLU A 796 -9.35 8.31 26.70
C GLU A 796 -10.59 7.67 27.35
N LEU A 797 -11.74 7.79 26.69
CA LEU A 797 -12.99 7.18 27.17
C LEU A 797 -12.96 5.66 27.02
N ALA A 798 -13.16 4.94 28.13
CA ALA A 798 -13.17 3.47 28.16
C ALA A 798 -14.50 2.87 27.65
N THR A 799 -14.89 3.19 26.41
CA THR A 799 -16.08 2.64 25.73
C THR A 799 -15.73 1.97 24.41
N GLY A 800 -16.68 1.22 23.85
CA GLY A 800 -16.54 0.49 22.60
C GLY A 800 -17.21 1.19 21.41
N PHE A 801 -17.25 0.48 20.28
CA PHE A 801 -17.96 0.92 19.08
C PHE A 801 -19.18 0.04 18.82
N ASP A 802 -20.24 0.61 18.24
CA ASP A 802 -21.34 -0.14 17.67
C ASP A 802 -21.17 -0.28 16.16
N VAL A 803 -21.61 -1.40 15.59
CA VAL A 803 -21.58 -1.66 14.15
C VAL A 803 -22.99 -1.46 13.59
N ILE A 804 -23.09 -0.59 12.59
CA ILE A 804 -24.34 -0.13 11.99
C ILE A 804 -24.39 -0.54 10.52
N ASN A 805 -25.52 -1.11 10.09
CA ASN A 805 -25.88 -1.27 8.69
C ASN A 805 -26.76 -0.09 8.23
N TRP A 806 -26.43 0.49 7.07
CA TRP A 806 -27.16 1.58 6.44
C TRP A 806 -28.16 1.09 5.42
N VAL A 807 -29.45 1.31 5.69
CA VAL A 807 -30.54 0.96 4.77
C VAL A 807 -31.16 2.23 4.23
N THR A 808 -31.04 2.45 2.94
CA THR A 808 -31.61 3.62 2.26
C THR A 808 -32.89 3.27 1.52
N PHE A 809 -33.75 4.27 1.36
CA PHE A 809 -35.07 4.14 0.73
C PHE A 809 -35.23 5.19 -0.39
N PRO A 810 -36.06 4.90 -1.42
CA PRO A 810 -36.28 5.80 -2.56
C PRO A 810 -36.80 7.20 -2.19
N ASN A 811 -37.40 7.36 -1.01
CA ASN A 811 -37.85 8.64 -0.47
C ASN A 811 -36.72 9.49 0.17
N GLN A 812 -35.46 9.22 -0.19
CA GLN A 812 -34.26 9.90 0.32
C GLN A 812 -34.08 9.78 1.85
N SER A 813 -34.73 8.80 2.47
CA SER A 813 -34.55 8.49 3.89
C SER A 813 -33.60 7.31 4.07
N PHE A 814 -32.99 7.24 5.25
CA PHE A 814 -32.19 6.09 5.65
C PHE A 814 -32.55 5.64 7.06
N HIS A 815 -32.24 4.38 7.35
CA HIS A 815 -32.33 3.75 8.66
C HIS A 815 -30.98 3.13 9.01
N ARG A 816 -30.54 3.39 10.25
CA ARG A 816 -29.35 2.80 10.84
C ARG A 816 -29.78 1.61 11.70
N ILE A 817 -29.38 0.41 11.32
CA ILE A 817 -29.69 -0.80 12.07
C ILE A 817 -28.43 -1.23 12.82
N LYS A 818 -28.52 -1.33 14.15
CA LYS A 818 -27.44 -1.88 14.96
C LYS A 818 -27.37 -3.39 14.78
N ILE A 819 -26.30 -3.85 14.15
CA ILE A 819 -26.07 -5.27 13.83
C ILE A 819 -25.02 -5.90 14.75
N GLY A 820 -24.25 -5.10 15.49
CA GLY A 820 -23.16 -5.61 16.31
C GLY A 820 -22.50 -4.56 17.19
N ASN A 821 -21.45 -4.97 17.90
CA ASN A 821 -20.61 -4.10 18.72
C ASN A 821 -19.17 -4.62 18.82
N ILE A 822 -18.26 -3.72 19.18
CA ILE A 822 -16.84 -3.94 19.44
C ILE A 822 -16.58 -3.60 20.91
N ALA A 823 -16.19 -4.60 21.70
CA ALA A 823 -15.96 -4.44 23.13
C ALA A 823 -14.53 -3.92 23.41
N PRO A 824 -14.36 -2.96 24.35
CA PRO A 824 -13.04 -2.39 24.67
C PRO A 824 -12.13 -3.35 25.46
N VAL A 825 -12.70 -4.33 26.19
CA VAL A 825 -11.95 -5.28 27.02
C VAL A 825 -12.42 -6.71 26.72
N ALA A 826 -11.90 -7.30 25.63
CA ALA A 826 -12.15 -8.68 25.26
C ALA A 826 -10.88 -9.33 24.67
N PRO A 827 -10.67 -10.66 24.84
CA PRO A 827 -9.61 -11.38 24.13
C PRO A 827 -9.83 -11.26 22.60
N PRO A 828 -8.76 -11.27 21.77
CA PRO A 828 -8.81 -10.92 20.35
C PRO A 828 -9.89 -11.64 19.52
N GLU A 829 -10.28 -12.85 19.92
CA GLU A 829 -11.29 -13.68 19.25
C GLU A 829 -12.74 -13.27 19.56
N ASN A 830 -12.98 -12.51 20.64
CA ASN A 830 -14.31 -12.09 21.11
C ASN A 830 -14.48 -10.56 21.11
N VAL A 831 -13.60 -9.83 20.41
CA VAL A 831 -13.65 -8.35 20.35
C VAL A 831 -14.86 -7.85 19.55
N LEU A 832 -15.28 -8.57 18.51
CA LEU A 832 -16.40 -8.23 17.65
C LEU A 832 -17.57 -9.20 17.85
N THR A 833 -18.76 -8.66 18.11
CA THR A 833 -20.03 -9.40 18.11
C THR A 833 -20.90 -8.89 16.97
N ILE A 834 -21.36 -9.76 16.08
CA ILE A 834 -22.16 -9.38 14.91
C ILE A 834 -23.31 -10.36 14.67
N SER A 835 -24.47 -9.81 14.32
CA SER A 835 -25.68 -10.54 13.95
C SER A 835 -25.78 -10.53 12.43
N ALA A 836 -25.13 -11.50 11.77
CA ALA A 836 -24.99 -11.53 10.32
C ALA A 836 -26.33 -11.67 9.56
N GLU A 837 -27.34 -12.26 10.20
CA GLU A 837 -28.67 -12.49 9.60
C GLU A 837 -29.50 -11.22 9.42
N ASP A 838 -29.19 -10.16 10.20
CA ASP A 838 -29.91 -8.88 10.16
C ASP A 838 -29.31 -7.87 9.15
N ILE A 839 -28.24 -8.26 8.46
CA ILE A 839 -27.49 -7.39 7.55
C ILE A 839 -28.19 -7.35 6.19
N ILE A 840 -28.53 -6.14 5.74
CA ILE A 840 -29.04 -5.88 4.40
C ILE A 840 -27.86 -5.54 3.49
N TRP A 841 -27.74 -6.27 2.38
CA TRP A 841 -26.66 -6.09 1.40
C TRP A 841 -27.09 -5.21 0.22
N PRO A 842 -26.15 -4.59 -0.52
CA PRO A 842 -26.45 -3.86 -1.75
C PRO A 842 -27.27 -4.68 -2.74
N THR A 843 -28.17 -4.02 -3.48
CA THR A 843 -29.20 -4.68 -4.30
C THR A 843 -28.64 -5.68 -5.32
N MET A 844 -27.46 -5.39 -5.90
CA MET A 844 -26.82 -6.28 -6.87
C MET A 844 -26.47 -7.68 -6.33
N PHE A 845 -26.34 -7.83 -5.00
CA PHE A 845 -26.00 -9.10 -4.38
C PHE A 845 -27.22 -9.97 -4.07
N ASN A 846 -28.45 -9.52 -4.37
CA ASN A 846 -29.69 -10.28 -4.12
C ASN A 846 -29.81 -10.81 -2.68
N GLN A 847 -29.37 -10.01 -1.69
CA GLN A 847 -29.27 -10.37 -0.26
C GLN A 847 -28.33 -11.53 0.07
N ALA A 848 -27.50 -11.99 -0.89
CA ALA A 848 -26.39 -12.89 -0.58
C ALA A 848 -25.20 -12.10 -0.02
N GLN A 849 -24.45 -12.71 0.90
CA GLN A 849 -23.21 -12.14 1.41
C GLN A 849 -22.22 -11.91 0.25
N PRO A 850 -21.69 -10.69 0.06
CA PRO A 850 -20.75 -10.40 -0.99
C PRO A 850 -19.41 -11.08 -0.71
N PHE A 851 -18.75 -11.60 -1.75
CA PHE A 851 -17.39 -12.11 -1.66
C PHE A 851 -16.41 -11.06 -2.18
N SER A 852 -15.30 -10.84 -1.48
CA SER A 852 -14.24 -9.93 -1.92
C SER A 852 -12.89 -10.65 -1.88
N MET A 853 -12.60 -11.39 -2.96
CA MET A 853 -11.38 -12.17 -3.17
C MET A 853 -10.78 -11.82 -4.54
N CYS A 854 -9.45 -11.80 -4.64
CA CYS A 854 -8.75 -11.45 -5.88
C CYS A 854 -8.99 -12.48 -6.99
N ASN A 855 -8.99 -13.76 -6.61
CA ASN A 855 -9.27 -14.90 -7.46
C ASN A 855 -10.13 -15.91 -6.67
N PRO A 856 -10.89 -16.78 -7.36
CA PRO A 856 -11.57 -17.88 -6.71
C PRO A 856 -10.55 -18.82 -6.03
N PRO A 857 -10.95 -19.48 -4.93
CA PRO A 857 -10.09 -20.46 -4.26
C PRO A 857 -9.78 -21.64 -5.18
N CYS A 858 -8.59 -22.22 -5.05
CA CYS A 858 -8.21 -23.35 -5.88
C CYS A 858 -9.08 -24.57 -5.55
N SER A 859 -9.56 -25.27 -6.58
CA SER A 859 -10.25 -26.55 -6.40
C SER A 859 -9.29 -27.62 -5.86
N SER A 860 -9.86 -28.64 -5.20
CA SER A 860 -9.09 -29.82 -4.82
C SER A 860 -8.38 -30.40 -6.04
N GLY A 861 -7.10 -30.76 -5.92
CA GLY A 861 -6.26 -31.23 -7.02
C GLY A 861 -5.29 -30.19 -7.57
N CYS A 862 -5.51 -28.91 -7.23
CA CYS A 862 -4.61 -27.81 -7.58
C CYS A 862 -3.93 -27.23 -6.32
N SER A 863 -2.76 -26.62 -6.52
CA SER A 863 -2.09 -25.78 -5.52
C SER A 863 -1.97 -24.35 -6.01
N LYS A 864 -1.81 -23.42 -5.06
CA LYS A 864 -1.54 -22.02 -5.37
C LYS A 864 -0.17 -21.87 -6.01
N ILE A 865 -0.08 -21.01 -7.02
CA ILE A 865 1.19 -20.52 -7.55
C ILE A 865 1.20 -18.99 -7.52
N LYS A 866 2.32 -18.45 -7.04
CA LYS A 866 2.52 -17.00 -6.95
C LYS A 866 2.56 -16.39 -8.36
N ILE A 867 1.80 -15.32 -8.56
CA ILE A 867 1.88 -14.49 -9.76
C ILE A 867 2.92 -13.38 -9.51
N GLU A 868 3.94 -13.28 -10.36
CA GLU A 868 4.94 -12.22 -10.23
C GLU A 868 4.32 -10.84 -10.42
N GLY A 869 4.68 -9.88 -9.55
CA GLY A 869 4.15 -8.52 -9.57
C GLY A 869 2.79 -8.31 -8.87
N LYS A 870 2.12 -9.36 -8.38
CA LYS A 870 0.86 -9.26 -7.61
C LYS A 870 1.05 -9.60 -6.11
N PRO A 871 0.19 -9.08 -5.20
CA PRO A 871 0.24 -9.39 -3.77
C PRO A 871 -0.12 -10.86 -3.48
N PHE A 872 0.25 -11.38 -2.30
CA PHE A 872 0.13 -12.80 -1.95
C PHE A 872 -1.30 -13.35 -1.97
N CYS A 873 -2.32 -12.49 -1.79
CA CYS A 873 -3.72 -12.89 -1.90
C CYS A 873 -4.17 -13.18 -3.35
N CYS A 874 -3.37 -12.80 -4.34
CA CYS A 874 -3.61 -13.03 -5.75
C CYS A 874 -2.67 -14.13 -6.27
N TYR A 875 -3.23 -15.27 -6.61
CA TYR A 875 -2.50 -16.44 -7.09
C TYR A 875 -3.24 -17.11 -8.23
N ASP A 876 -2.51 -17.94 -8.98
CA ASP A 876 -3.12 -18.84 -9.95
C ASP A 876 -3.21 -20.26 -9.38
N CYS A 877 -4.04 -21.10 -9.97
CA CYS A 877 -4.23 -22.48 -9.54
C CYS A 877 -3.58 -23.43 -10.53
N LEU A 878 -2.49 -24.07 -10.12
CA LEU A 878 -1.78 -25.06 -10.93
C LEU A 878 -2.18 -26.47 -10.51
N LEU A 879 -2.43 -27.35 -11.48
CA LEU A 879 -2.66 -28.77 -11.21
C LEU A 879 -1.45 -29.38 -10.52
N CYS A 880 -1.68 -30.20 -9.48
CA CYS A 880 -0.60 -30.86 -8.79
C CYS A 880 0.25 -31.73 -9.73
N PRO A 881 1.59 -31.73 -9.57
CA PRO A 881 2.47 -32.55 -10.39
C PRO A 881 2.25 -34.05 -10.15
N GLU A 882 2.72 -34.88 -11.08
CA GLU A 882 2.63 -36.35 -10.98
C GLU A 882 3.16 -36.87 -9.64
N GLY A 883 2.45 -37.82 -9.04
CA GLY A 883 2.76 -38.40 -7.73
C GLY A 883 2.31 -37.58 -6.50
N LYS A 884 1.88 -36.32 -6.70
CA LYS A 884 1.35 -35.47 -5.63
C LYS A 884 -0.14 -35.18 -5.79
N ILE A 885 -0.80 -34.92 -4.66
CA ILE A 885 -2.21 -34.56 -4.58
C ILE A 885 -2.44 -33.34 -3.69
N SER A 886 -3.62 -32.75 -3.85
CA SER A 886 -4.20 -31.73 -2.97
C SER A 886 -5.63 -32.12 -2.63
N ASN A 887 -5.86 -32.59 -1.41
CA ASN A 887 -7.19 -33.02 -0.96
C ASN A 887 -8.04 -31.90 -0.34
N LYS A 888 -7.47 -30.70 -0.18
CA LYS A 888 -8.14 -29.52 0.37
C LYS A 888 -8.37 -28.50 -0.74
N THR A 889 -9.46 -27.76 -0.65
CA THR A 889 -9.64 -26.54 -1.43
C THR A 889 -8.63 -25.50 -0.97
N ASP A 890 -8.08 -24.74 -1.92
CA ASP A 890 -7.17 -23.62 -1.68
C ASP A 890 -5.84 -23.98 -0.99
N ALA A 891 -5.27 -25.14 -1.33
CA ALA A 891 -4.02 -25.63 -0.76
C ALA A 891 -2.80 -24.84 -1.24
N ASP A 892 -1.89 -24.52 -0.31
CA ASP A 892 -0.65 -23.79 -0.63
C ASP A 892 0.38 -24.66 -1.35
N ASP A 893 0.43 -25.97 -1.07
CA ASP A 893 1.33 -26.92 -1.73
C ASP A 893 0.67 -28.31 -1.86
N CYS A 894 1.13 -29.09 -2.83
CA CYS A 894 0.74 -30.47 -3.04
C CYS A 894 1.64 -31.41 -2.23
N PHE A 895 1.06 -32.48 -1.71
CA PHE A 895 1.80 -33.50 -0.95
C PHE A 895 1.79 -34.86 -1.67
N PRO A 896 2.83 -35.69 -1.51
CA PRO A 896 2.90 -36.99 -2.18
C PRO A 896 1.92 -38.01 -1.57
N CYS A 897 1.42 -38.94 -2.39
CA CYS A 897 0.72 -40.13 -1.90
C CYS A 897 1.70 -41.10 -1.21
N SER A 898 1.19 -41.95 -0.30
CA SER A 898 1.97 -43.05 0.27
C SER A 898 2.38 -44.06 -0.82
N GLU A 899 3.46 -44.80 -0.59
CA GLU A 899 4.11 -45.62 -1.64
C GLU A 899 3.22 -46.73 -2.22
N ASP A 900 2.21 -47.17 -1.45
CA ASP A 900 1.18 -48.16 -1.79
C ASP A 900 0.00 -47.57 -2.58
N HIS A 901 -0.05 -46.25 -2.72
CA HIS A 901 -1.11 -45.53 -3.44
C HIS A 901 -0.55 -44.70 -4.60
N TYR A 902 -1.41 -44.29 -5.51
CA TYR A 902 -1.12 -43.37 -6.61
C TYR A 902 -2.21 -42.30 -6.73
N PRO A 903 -1.90 -41.09 -7.24
CA PRO A 903 -2.90 -40.04 -7.44
C PRO A 903 -3.97 -40.44 -8.45
N ASN A 904 -5.22 -40.06 -8.19
CA ASN A 904 -6.27 -40.12 -9.22
C ASN A 904 -6.06 -39.07 -10.32
N LYS A 905 -6.77 -39.17 -11.44
CA LYS A 905 -6.65 -38.22 -12.57
C LYS A 905 -6.93 -36.76 -12.20
N ALA A 906 -7.73 -36.52 -11.16
CA ALA A 906 -8.04 -35.17 -10.67
C ALA A 906 -7.03 -34.68 -9.60
N HIS A 907 -6.01 -35.48 -9.27
CA HIS A 907 -5.00 -35.21 -8.25
C HIS A 907 -5.55 -34.82 -6.87
N ASN A 908 -6.76 -35.25 -6.52
CA ASN A 908 -7.41 -34.91 -5.24
C ASN A 908 -7.55 -36.10 -4.29
N LEU A 909 -7.30 -37.34 -4.76
CA LEU A 909 -7.42 -38.56 -3.97
C LEU A 909 -6.24 -39.51 -4.27
N CYS A 910 -5.73 -40.19 -3.25
CA CYS A 910 -4.82 -41.32 -3.40
C CYS A 910 -5.62 -42.62 -3.55
N ILE A 911 -5.35 -43.37 -4.61
CA ILE A 911 -5.97 -44.67 -4.92
C ILE A 911 -4.96 -45.78 -4.64
N PRO A 912 -5.33 -46.89 -3.98
CA PRO A 912 -4.41 -48.00 -3.72
C PRO A 912 -3.97 -48.68 -5.03
N LYS A 913 -2.68 -49.02 -5.14
CA LYS A 913 -2.12 -49.77 -6.26
C LYS A 913 -2.61 -51.23 -6.23
N HIS A 914 -2.78 -51.84 -7.39
CA HIS A 914 -3.25 -53.22 -7.49
C HIS A 914 -2.09 -54.23 -7.43
N ILE A 915 -2.22 -55.28 -6.63
CA ILE A 915 -1.21 -56.33 -6.50
C ILE A 915 -1.26 -57.27 -7.72
N THR A 916 -0.14 -57.45 -8.41
CA THR A 916 -0.03 -58.33 -9.59
C THR A 916 1.10 -59.37 -9.45
N PHE A 917 0.80 -60.61 -9.82
CA PHE A 917 1.73 -61.75 -9.88
C PHE A 917 1.28 -62.74 -10.98
N LEU A 918 2.15 -63.69 -11.36
CA LEU A 918 1.84 -64.73 -12.35
C LEU A 918 0.87 -65.77 -11.76
N SER A 919 -0.45 -65.53 -11.89
CA SER A 919 -1.49 -66.35 -11.27
C SER A 919 -1.80 -67.63 -12.06
N TYR A 920 -2.31 -68.66 -11.38
CA TYR A 920 -2.87 -69.84 -12.05
C TYR A 920 -4.19 -69.55 -12.76
N GLU A 921 -4.85 -68.44 -12.44
CA GLU A 921 -6.17 -68.09 -12.98
C GLU A 921 -6.08 -67.30 -14.29
N GLU A 922 -4.93 -66.66 -14.57
CA GLU A 922 -4.74 -65.89 -15.79
C GLU A 922 -4.34 -66.77 -16.98
N THR A 923 -4.71 -66.33 -18.19
CA THR A 923 -4.56 -67.09 -19.44
C THR A 923 -3.13 -67.57 -19.68
N LEU A 924 -2.13 -66.73 -19.39
CA LEU A 924 -0.71 -67.07 -19.49
C LEU A 924 -0.32 -68.18 -18.51
N GLY A 925 -0.68 -68.06 -17.23
CA GLY A 925 -0.39 -69.08 -16.21
C GLY A 925 -1.07 -70.43 -16.49
N VAL A 926 -2.33 -70.41 -16.95
CA VAL A 926 -3.06 -71.62 -17.39
C VAL A 926 -2.34 -72.28 -18.57
N SER A 927 -1.93 -71.50 -19.57
CA SER A 927 -1.27 -72.03 -20.77
C SER A 927 0.09 -72.68 -20.46
N LEU A 928 0.88 -72.10 -19.56
CA LEU A 928 2.19 -72.63 -19.17
C LEU A 928 2.05 -73.89 -18.31
N THR A 929 1.09 -73.91 -17.38
CA THR A 929 0.82 -75.05 -16.50
C THR A 929 0.34 -76.28 -17.29
N THR A 930 -0.61 -76.07 -18.22
CA THR A 930 -1.13 -77.16 -19.08
C THR A 930 -0.04 -77.72 -19.99
N THR A 931 0.81 -76.87 -20.56
CA THR A 931 1.96 -77.28 -21.36
C THR A 931 2.99 -78.10 -20.55
N ALA A 932 3.27 -77.68 -19.31
CA ALA A 932 4.18 -78.40 -18.40
C ALA A 932 3.68 -79.82 -18.09
N PHE A 933 2.40 -79.97 -17.73
CA PHE A 933 1.79 -81.29 -17.48
C PHE A 933 1.78 -82.17 -18.74
N PHE A 934 1.51 -81.60 -19.91
CA PHE A 934 1.52 -82.33 -21.18
C PHE A 934 2.90 -82.93 -21.48
N PHE A 935 3.98 -82.14 -21.41
CA PHE A 935 5.33 -82.67 -21.66
C PHE A 935 5.83 -83.60 -20.55
N SER A 936 5.42 -83.38 -19.30
CA SER A 936 5.67 -84.33 -18.20
C SER A 936 5.01 -85.68 -18.46
N PHE A 937 3.75 -85.69 -18.90
CA PHE A 937 3.03 -86.91 -19.28
C PHE A 937 3.71 -87.64 -20.45
N ILE A 938 4.12 -86.92 -21.49
CA ILE A 938 4.88 -87.51 -22.61
C ILE A 938 6.20 -88.11 -22.11
N SER A 939 6.93 -87.42 -21.23
CA SER A 939 8.20 -87.91 -20.67
C SER A 939 8.01 -89.19 -19.86
N ALA A 940 6.94 -89.27 -19.07
CA ALA A 940 6.58 -90.46 -18.30
C ALA A 940 6.20 -91.64 -19.22
N LEU A 941 5.45 -91.39 -20.30
CA LEU A 941 5.15 -92.40 -21.32
C LEU A 941 6.41 -92.93 -21.99
N VAL A 942 7.34 -92.05 -22.39
CA VAL A 942 8.63 -92.44 -22.98
C VAL A 942 9.44 -93.27 -21.98
N LEU A 943 9.53 -92.86 -20.72
CA LEU A 943 10.20 -93.64 -19.67
C LEU A 943 9.57 -95.02 -19.50
N HIS A 944 8.24 -95.11 -19.48
CA HIS A 944 7.51 -96.38 -19.41
C HIS A 944 7.83 -97.30 -20.61
N ILE A 945 7.85 -96.77 -21.84
CA ILE A 945 8.22 -97.52 -23.05
C ILE A 945 9.64 -98.09 -22.94
N PHE A 946 10.60 -97.28 -22.49
CA PHE A 946 12.00 -97.70 -22.32
C PHE A 946 12.17 -98.77 -21.21
N ILE A 947 11.38 -98.70 -20.14
CA ILE A 947 11.37 -99.72 -19.07
C ILE A 947 10.75 -101.02 -19.57
N LYS A 948 9.61 -100.95 -20.27
CA LYS A 948 8.91 -102.12 -20.82
C LYS A 948 9.77 -102.87 -21.84
N HIS A 949 10.46 -102.16 -22.72
CA HIS A 949 11.34 -102.72 -23.75
C HIS A 949 12.81 -102.82 -23.31
N ARG A 950 13.08 -102.92 -22.01
CA ARG A 950 14.44 -102.90 -21.44
C ARG A 950 15.39 -103.88 -22.13
N ASP A 951 14.92 -105.06 -22.51
CA ASP A 951 15.74 -106.15 -23.06
C ASP A 951 16.04 -106.08 -24.55
N THR A 952 15.48 -105.07 -25.24
CA THR A 952 15.77 -104.80 -26.65
C THR A 952 17.20 -104.31 -26.89
N PRO A 953 17.83 -104.68 -28.01
CA PRO A 953 19.23 -104.31 -28.31
C PRO A 953 19.42 -102.79 -28.42
N ILE A 954 18.43 -102.03 -28.87
CA ILE A 954 18.47 -100.56 -28.94
C ILE A 954 18.60 -99.93 -27.54
N VAL A 955 17.83 -100.41 -26.57
CA VAL A 955 17.87 -99.90 -25.18
C VAL A 955 19.12 -100.38 -24.42
N LYS A 956 19.63 -101.59 -24.72
CA LYS A 956 20.91 -102.09 -24.18
C LYS A 956 22.13 -101.34 -24.73
N ALA A 957 22.16 -101.03 -26.02
CA ALA A 957 23.26 -100.30 -26.66
C ALA A 957 23.37 -98.85 -26.14
N ASN A 958 22.26 -98.28 -25.69
CA ASN A 958 22.15 -96.89 -25.27
C ASN A 958 22.31 -96.65 -23.75
N ASN A 959 23.08 -97.49 -23.06
CA ASN A 959 23.33 -97.42 -21.61
C ASN A 959 22.08 -97.10 -20.76
N ARG A 960 21.30 -98.14 -20.46
CA ARG A 960 20.01 -98.08 -19.72
C ARG A 960 19.96 -97.10 -18.56
N ASN A 961 20.98 -97.11 -17.69
CA ASN A 961 21.00 -96.30 -16.47
C ASN A 961 21.07 -94.80 -16.79
N LEU A 962 21.89 -94.41 -17.75
CA LEU A 962 22.05 -93.00 -18.14
C LEU A 962 20.79 -92.46 -18.83
N THR A 963 20.13 -93.31 -19.62
CA THR A 963 18.87 -92.99 -20.28
C THR A 963 17.72 -92.82 -19.27
N TYR A 964 17.65 -93.65 -18.23
CA TYR A 964 16.66 -93.48 -17.16
C TYR A 964 16.91 -92.22 -16.34
N ILE A 965 18.16 -91.94 -15.95
CA ILE A 965 18.50 -90.71 -15.21
C ILE A 965 18.15 -89.47 -16.05
N LEU A 966 18.47 -89.47 -17.35
CA LEU A 966 18.12 -88.36 -18.25
C LEU A 966 16.61 -88.17 -18.38
N LEU A 967 15.83 -89.24 -18.56
CA LEU A 967 14.36 -89.14 -18.68
C LEU A 967 13.70 -88.72 -17.35
N ILE A 968 14.21 -89.17 -16.21
CA ILE A 968 13.75 -88.72 -14.88
C ILE A 968 14.10 -87.24 -14.67
N ALA A 969 15.30 -86.80 -15.04
CA ALA A 969 15.67 -85.39 -14.96
C ALA A 969 14.81 -84.52 -15.89
N LEU A 970 14.49 -84.97 -17.10
CA LEU A 970 13.58 -84.26 -18.01
C LEU A 970 12.15 -84.20 -17.46
N LEU A 971 11.64 -85.31 -16.90
CA LEU A 971 10.33 -85.33 -16.23
C LEU A 971 10.26 -84.30 -15.09
N LEU A 972 11.27 -84.30 -14.22
CA LEU A 972 11.35 -83.35 -13.10
C LEU A 972 11.56 -81.91 -13.59
N SER A 973 12.22 -81.69 -14.73
CA SER A 973 12.41 -80.37 -15.32
C SER A 973 11.12 -79.74 -15.85
N PHE A 974 10.17 -80.55 -16.33
CA PHE A 974 8.85 -80.05 -16.69
C PHE A 974 8.01 -79.72 -15.45
N LEU A 975 8.15 -80.47 -14.36
CA LEU A 975 7.42 -80.23 -13.11
C LEU A 975 7.98 -79.05 -12.30
N CYS A 976 9.27 -78.73 -12.43
CA CYS A 976 9.88 -77.65 -11.65
C CYS A 976 9.38 -76.25 -12.05
N THR A 977 8.81 -76.09 -13.24
CA THR A 977 8.21 -74.82 -13.69
C THR A 977 7.01 -74.40 -12.83
N LEU A 978 6.35 -75.35 -12.16
CA LEU A 978 5.25 -75.06 -11.24
C LEU A 978 5.71 -74.24 -10.02
N LEU A 979 6.99 -74.29 -9.65
CA LEU A 979 7.56 -73.47 -8.56
C LEU A 979 7.65 -71.97 -8.92
N PHE A 980 7.49 -71.63 -10.19
CA PHE A 980 7.54 -70.24 -10.69
C PHE A 980 6.14 -69.60 -10.82
N ILE A 981 5.05 -70.36 -10.61
CA ILE A 981 3.65 -69.91 -10.81
C ILE A 981 2.92 -69.81 -9.46
N GLY A 982 2.06 -68.80 -9.34
CA GLY A 982 1.28 -68.47 -8.16
C GLY A 982 2.00 -67.51 -7.22
N GLU A 983 1.38 -67.21 -6.10
CA GLU A 983 1.88 -66.22 -5.13
C GLU A 983 3.29 -66.60 -4.63
N PRO A 984 4.24 -65.66 -4.60
CA PRO A 984 5.61 -65.89 -4.16
C PRO A 984 5.66 -66.06 -2.64
N ASP A 985 5.75 -67.30 -2.21
CA ASP A 985 5.95 -67.69 -0.83
C ASP A 985 7.45 -67.95 -0.56
N GLN A 986 7.87 -67.83 0.70
CA GLN A 986 9.26 -67.99 1.14
C GLN A 986 9.85 -69.34 0.67
N VAL A 987 9.05 -70.42 0.73
CA VAL A 987 9.47 -71.75 0.28
C VAL A 987 9.65 -71.81 -1.24
N LYS A 988 8.74 -71.20 -2.01
CA LYS A 988 8.81 -71.19 -3.47
C LYS A 988 10.01 -70.38 -3.95
N CYS A 989 10.23 -69.19 -3.41
CA CYS A 989 11.39 -68.36 -3.78
C CYS A 989 12.72 -69.08 -3.55
N LEU A 990 12.85 -69.82 -2.44
CA LEU A 990 14.05 -70.58 -2.11
C LEU A 990 14.30 -71.76 -3.06
N MET A 991 13.24 -72.51 -3.38
CA MET A 991 13.33 -73.77 -4.13
C MET A 991 13.37 -73.59 -5.64
N ARG A 992 12.83 -72.48 -6.17
CA ARG A 992 12.64 -72.24 -7.60
C ARG A 992 13.92 -72.37 -8.42
N GLN A 993 14.89 -71.47 -8.20
CA GLN A 993 16.13 -71.42 -8.99
C GLN A 993 17.10 -72.56 -8.65
N THR A 994 17.11 -73.02 -7.38
CA THR A 994 17.97 -74.10 -6.92
C THR A 994 17.55 -75.46 -7.50
N THR A 995 16.25 -75.75 -7.50
CA THR A 995 15.69 -76.96 -8.10
C THR A 995 15.91 -76.97 -9.61
N PHE A 996 15.68 -75.84 -10.28
CA PHE A 996 15.96 -75.69 -11.71
C PHE A 996 17.44 -75.97 -12.04
N GLY A 997 18.38 -75.32 -11.33
CA GLY A 997 19.81 -75.46 -11.57
C GLY A 997 20.33 -76.89 -11.36
N ILE A 998 19.89 -77.57 -10.29
CA ILE A 998 20.32 -78.95 -9.99
C ILE A 998 19.78 -79.93 -11.03
N ILE A 999 18.49 -79.86 -11.35
CA ILE A 999 17.85 -80.80 -12.30
C ILE A 999 18.49 -80.69 -13.69
N PHE A 1000 18.68 -79.48 -14.20
CA PHE A 1000 19.27 -79.31 -15.53
C PHE A 1000 20.76 -79.66 -15.56
N SER A 1001 21.52 -79.48 -14.47
CA SER A 1001 22.90 -79.96 -14.38
C SER A 1001 22.98 -81.49 -14.48
N VAL A 1002 22.04 -82.21 -13.85
CA VAL A 1002 21.92 -83.67 -14.01
C VAL A 1002 21.58 -84.05 -15.45
N ALA A 1003 20.66 -83.33 -16.11
CA ALA A 1003 20.29 -83.59 -17.50
C ALA A 1003 21.46 -83.37 -18.47
N LEU A 1004 22.15 -82.23 -18.38
CA LEU A 1004 23.29 -81.89 -19.25
C LEU A 1004 24.50 -82.80 -18.99
N SER A 1005 24.80 -83.12 -17.72
CA SER A 1005 25.87 -84.06 -17.40
C SER A 1005 25.60 -85.47 -17.92
N CYS A 1006 24.33 -85.90 -17.97
CA CYS A 1006 23.95 -87.16 -18.63
C CYS A 1006 24.23 -87.13 -20.13
N ILE A 1007 23.97 -85.99 -20.79
CA ILE A 1007 24.25 -85.83 -22.23
C ILE A 1007 25.75 -85.77 -22.48
N LEU A 1008 26.51 -85.05 -21.66
CA LEU A 1008 27.96 -84.99 -21.72
C LEU A 1008 28.60 -86.37 -21.53
N ALA A 1009 28.16 -87.12 -20.51
CA ALA A 1009 28.61 -88.48 -20.28
C ALA A 1009 28.29 -89.38 -21.49
N LYS A 1010 27.12 -89.20 -22.09
CA LYS A 1010 26.69 -89.95 -23.27
C LYS A 1010 27.55 -89.66 -24.50
N THR A 1011 27.82 -88.39 -24.79
CA THR A 1011 28.64 -87.98 -25.94
C THR A 1011 30.10 -88.41 -25.77
N ILE A 1012 30.66 -88.27 -24.56
CA ILE A 1012 32.02 -88.74 -24.24
C ILE A 1012 32.12 -90.26 -24.41
N ILE A 1013 31.13 -91.04 -23.94
CA ILE A 1013 31.13 -92.50 -24.12
C ILE A 1013 31.10 -92.89 -25.60
N VAL A 1014 30.31 -92.18 -26.42
CA VAL A 1014 30.26 -92.41 -27.88
C VAL A 1014 31.63 -92.12 -28.51
N VAL A 1015 32.25 -90.98 -28.21
CA VAL A 1015 33.59 -90.62 -28.73
C VAL A 1015 34.66 -91.63 -28.28
N LEU A 1016 34.65 -92.02 -27.00
CA LEU A 1016 35.60 -92.98 -26.43
C LEU A 1016 35.43 -94.39 -27.00
N ALA A 1017 34.20 -94.82 -27.30
CA ALA A 1017 33.94 -96.13 -27.92
C ALA A 1017 34.58 -96.23 -29.32
N PHE A 1018 34.58 -95.15 -30.09
CA PHE A 1018 35.25 -95.09 -31.40
C PHE A 1018 36.77 -94.92 -31.31
N MET A 1019 37.30 -94.21 -30.31
CA MET A 1019 38.75 -94.10 -30.11
C MET A 1019 39.38 -95.37 -29.51
N ALA A 1020 38.59 -96.19 -28.80
CA ALA A 1020 39.04 -97.45 -28.19
C ALA A 1020 39.16 -98.64 -29.17
N THR A 1021 38.74 -98.50 -30.43
CA THR A 1021 38.91 -99.54 -31.48
C THR A 1021 40.33 -99.57 -32.07
N LYS A 1022 41.20 -98.59 -31.77
CA LYS A 1022 42.64 -98.64 -32.13
C LYS A 1022 43.40 -99.62 -31.22
N PRO A 1023 44.15 -100.61 -31.76
CA PRO A 1023 44.88 -101.59 -30.94
C PRO A 1023 46.02 -100.90 -30.15
N GLY A 1024 46.10 -101.16 -28.83
CA GLY A 1024 47.14 -100.66 -27.92
C GLY A 1024 46.76 -99.54 -26.93
N SER A 1025 45.53 -99.02 -26.97
CA SER A 1025 45.11 -97.89 -26.11
C SER A 1025 44.83 -98.26 -24.64
N LYS A 1026 45.47 -97.54 -23.68
CA LYS A 1026 45.18 -97.61 -22.23
C LYS A 1026 43.75 -97.21 -21.86
N MET A 1027 43.02 -96.56 -22.77
CA MET A 1027 41.67 -96.04 -22.52
C MET A 1027 40.59 -97.13 -22.47
N ARG A 1028 40.87 -98.35 -22.97
CA ARG A 1028 39.91 -99.49 -22.96
C ARG A 1028 39.49 -99.94 -21.55
N LYS A 1029 40.31 -99.69 -20.51
CA LYS A 1029 39.97 -99.99 -19.09
C LYS A 1029 38.94 -99.01 -18.49
N TRP A 1030 38.80 -97.82 -19.05
CA TRP A 1030 37.96 -96.74 -18.52
C TRP A 1030 36.61 -96.58 -19.26
N VAL A 1031 36.42 -97.24 -20.41
CA VAL A 1031 35.17 -97.18 -21.18
C VAL A 1031 34.09 -98.02 -20.50
N GLY A 1032 33.08 -97.39 -19.89
CA GLY A 1032 31.92 -98.10 -19.34
C GLY A 1032 31.07 -97.32 -18.33
N LYS A 1033 30.18 -98.04 -17.61
CA LYS A 1033 29.21 -97.49 -16.65
C LYS A 1033 29.82 -96.66 -15.51
N ARG A 1034 31.04 -97.00 -15.06
CA ARG A 1034 31.73 -96.28 -13.97
C ARG A 1034 32.06 -94.84 -14.36
N LEU A 1035 32.53 -94.60 -15.59
CA LEU A 1035 32.87 -93.27 -16.08
C LEU A 1035 31.61 -92.38 -16.21
N ALA A 1036 30.50 -92.94 -16.71
CA ALA A 1036 29.23 -92.24 -16.81
C ALA A 1036 28.74 -91.71 -15.46
N ASN A 1037 28.75 -92.58 -14.44
CA ASN A 1037 28.28 -92.24 -13.10
C ASN A 1037 29.22 -91.22 -12.41
N VAL A 1038 30.54 -91.31 -12.66
CA VAL A 1038 31.50 -90.33 -12.12
C VAL A 1038 31.26 -88.94 -12.71
N ILE A 1039 31.01 -88.82 -14.02
CA ILE A 1039 30.72 -87.53 -14.68
C ILE A 1039 29.42 -86.92 -14.16
N VAL A 1040 28.35 -87.71 -14.07
CA VAL A 1040 27.05 -87.22 -13.59
C VAL A 1040 27.13 -86.79 -12.12
N LEU A 1041 27.78 -87.60 -11.27
CA LEU A 1041 27.91 -87.29 -9.85
C LEU A 1041 28.83 -86.07 -9.59
N SER A 1042 29.94 -85.93 -10.32
CA SER A 1042 30.85 -84.80 -10.14
C SER A 1042 30.22 -83.47 -10.58
N CYS A 1043 29.58 -83.42 -11.76
CA CYS A 1043 28.94 -82.21 -12.25
C CYS A 1043 27.73 -81.78 -11.40
N SER A 1044 26.94 -82.75 -10.92
CA SER A 1044 25.81 -82.46 -10.04
C SER A 1044 26.26 -82.00 -8.64
N LEU A 1045 27.34 -82.57 -8.09
CA LEU A 1045 27.89 -82.15 -6.80
C LEU A 1045 28.40 -80.70 -6.84
N VAL A 1046 29.07 -80.31 -7.92
CA VAL A 1046 29.54 -78.91 -8.10
C VAL A 1046 28.35 -77.94 -8.17
N GLN A 1047 27.27 -78.30 -8.87
CA GLN A 1047 26.09 -77.44 -8.92
C GLN A 1047 25.36 -77.37 -7.57
N ALA A 1048 25.29 -78.49 -6.84
CA ALA A 1048 24.70 -78.55 -5.51
C ALA A 1048 25.50 -77.72 -4.49
N THR A 1049 26.84 -77.70 -4.58
CA THR A 1049 27.68 -76.87 -3.70
C THR A 1049 27.50 -75.37 -4.00
N ILE A 1050 27.49 -74.97 -5.28
CA ILE A 1050 27.21 -73.57 -5.67
C ILE A 1050 25.84 -73.13 -5.15
N SER A 1051 24.81 -73.97 -5.34
CA SER A 1051 23.45 -73.70 -4.87
C SER A 1051 23.35 -73.64 -3.34
N GLY A 1052 24.06 -74.53 -2.63
CA GLY A 1052 24.10 -74.55 -1.17
C GLY A 1052 24.78 -73.31 -0.57
N VAL A 1053 25.87 -72.83 -1.19
CA VAL A 1053 26.54 -71.58 -0.79
C VAL A 1053 25.63 -70.37 -1.03
N TRP A 1054 24.88 -70.35 -2.15
CA TRP A 1054 23.92 -69.27 -2.42
C TRP A 1054 22.84 -69.18 -1.35
N LEU A 1055 22.23 -70.31 -0.99
CA LEU A 1055 21.20 -70.35 0.07
C LEU A 1055 21.74 -69.99 1.45
N ALA A 1056 23.02 -70.22 1.73
CA ALA A 1056 23.63 -69.92 3.03
C ALA A 1056 24.02 -68.45 3.21
N ILE A 1057 24.46 -67.78 2.13
CA ILE A 1057 24.98 -66.40 2.20
C ILE A 1057 23.90 -65.38 1.87
N SER A 1058 23.08 -65.63 0.85
CA SER A 1058 22.08 -64.66 0.35
C SER A 1058 20.88 -65.41 -0.23
N PRO A 1059 20.04 -66.02 0.63
CA PRO A 1059 18.88 -66.77 0.17
C PRO A 1059 17.88 -65.85 -0.55
N PRO A 1060 17.26 -66.31 -1.65
CA PRO A 1060 16.16 -65.58 -2.29
C PRO A 1060 14.97 -65.39 -1.35
N PHE A 1061 14.34 -64.21 -1.39
CA PHE A 1061 13.24 -63.84 -0.50
C PHE A 1061 12.10 -63.15 -1.26
N PRO A 1062 10.84 -63.26 -0.78
CA PRO A 1062 9.71 -62.56 -1.39
C PRO A 1062 9.85 -61.04 -1.21
N HIS A 1063 9.66 -60.29 -2.28
CA HIS A 1063 9.78 -58.84 -2.32
C HIS A 1063 8.61 -58.22 -3.09
N SER A 1064 8.05 -57.13 -2.56
CA SER A 1064 7.04 -56.32 -3.22
C SER A 1064 7.72 -55.13 -3.90
N ASP A 1065 7.80 -55.15 -5.22
CA ASP A 1065 8.28 -54.01 -5.99
C ASP A 1065 7.13 -53.01 -6.17
N MET A 1066 7.26 -51.87 -5.51
CA MET A 1066 6.27 -50.79 -5.48
C MET A 1066 6.63 -49.63 -6.43
N HIS A 1067 7.78 -49.71 -7.11
CA HIS A 1067 8.36 -48.60 -7.86
C HIS A 1067 8.44 -48.83 -9.38
N SER A 1068 8.51 -50.08 -9.84
CA SER A 1068 8.68 -50.35 -11.29
C SER A 1068 7.45 -50.05 -12.14
N MET A 1069 6.25 -50.04 -11.55
CA MET A 1069 4.99 -49.73 -12.21
C MET A 1069 4.17 -48.73 -11.38
N THR A 1070 3.59 -47.73 -12.04
CA THR A 1070 2.89 -46.60 -11.38
C THR A 1070 1.56 -47.00 -10.75
N GLU A 1071 0.87 -47.98 -11.33
CA GLU A 1071 -0.50 -48.39 -10.92
C GLU A 1071 -0.54 -49.79 -10.27
N GLU A 1072 0.57 -50.55 -10.33
CA GLU A 1072 0.63 -51.95 -9.90
C GLU A 1072 1.76 -52.18 -8.86
N ILE A 1073 1.50 -53.06 -7.89
CA ILE A 1073 2.51 -53.61 -6.98
C ILE A 1073 2.85 -55.01 -7.48
N VAL A 1074 4.08 -55.22 -7.93
CA VAL A 1074 4.53 -56.53 -8.42
C VAL A 1074 5.06 -57.33 -7.24
N LEU A 1075 4.44 -58.49 -6.98
CA LEU A 1075 5.01 -59.47 -6.04
C LEU A 1075 6.00 -60.37 -6.79
N GLU A 1076 7.27 -60.30 -6.42
CA GLU A 1076 8.34 -61.06 -7.03
C GLU A 1076 9.24 -61.75 -5.99
N CYS A 1077 10.10 -62.67 -6.44
CA CYS A 1077 11.14 -63.26 -5.60
C CYS A 1077 12.46 -62.57 -5.93
N ASN A 1078 12.98 -61.77 -4.98
CA ASN A 1078 14.30 -61.20 -5.11
C ASN A 1078 15.36 -62.31 -4.95
N GLU A 1079 16.32 -62.35 -5.87
CA GLU A 1079 17.37 -63.37 -5.92
C GLU A 1079 18.43 -63.23 -4.81
N GLY A 1080 18.41 -62.12 -4.06
CA GLY A 1080 19.31 -61.79 -2.97
C GLY A 1080 20.70 -61.34 -3.43
N SER A 1081 21.35 -62.12 -4.31
CA SER A 1081 22.66 -61.81 -4.89
C SER A 1081 22.71 -62.16 -6.38
N ALA A 1082 22.77 -61.12 -7.22
CA ALA A 1082 22.91 -61.27 -8.67
C ALA A 1082 24.17 -62.08 -9.06
N PHE A 1083 25.28 -61.91 -8.32
CA PHE A 1083 26.53 -62.65 -8.58
C PHE A 1083 26.33 -64.16 -8.41
N MET A 1084 25.63 -64.59 -7.37
CA MET A 1084 25.38 -66.01 -7.11
C MET A 1084 24.38 -66.59 -8.11
N PHE A 1085 23.34 -65.83 -8.48
CA PHE A 1085 22.40 -66.21 -9.54
C PHE A 1085 23.13 -66.43 -10.89
N TYR A 1086 23.94 -65.48 -11.34
CA TYR A 1086 24.72 -65.63 -12.57
C TYR A 1086 25.79 -66.72 -12.48
N SER A 1087 26.30 -67.06 -11.29
CA SER A 1087 27.23 -68.17 -11.10
C SER A 1087 26.57 -69.53 -11.36
N VAL A 1088 25.32 -69.72 -10.91
CA VAL A 1088 24.52 -70.93 -11.19
C VAL A 1088 24.24 -71.07 -12.69
N LEU A 1089 23.83 -69.99 -13.36
CA LEU A 1089 23.62 -69.96 -14.82
C LEU A 1089 24.94 -70.12 -15.60
N GLY A 1090 26.03 -69.56 -15.09
CA GLY A 1090 27.36 -69.64 -15.70
C GLY A 1090 27.90 -71.07 -15.73
N PHE A 1091 27.77 -71.83 -14.64
CA PHE A 1091 28.15 -73.25 -14.62
C PHE A 1091 27.30 -74.08 -15.58
N MET A 1092 26.00 -73.81 -15.66
CA MET A 1092 25.09 -74.43 -16.62
C MET A 1092 25.47 -74.12 -18.07
N GLY A 1093 25.81 -72.87 -18.36
CA GLY A 1093 26.34 -72.44 -19.66
C GLY A 1093 27.66 -73.15 -20.00
N PHE A 1094 28.56 -73.30 -19.04
CA PHE A 1094 29.82 -74.02 -19.20
C PHE A 1094 29.61 -75.51 -19.53
N LEU A 1095 28.75 -76.20 -18.78
CA LEU A 1095 28.37 -77.59 -19.07
C LEU A 1095 27.76 -77.73 -20.47
N THR A 1096 26.91 -76.78 -20.86
CA THR A 1096 26.29 -76.74 -22.19
C THR A 1096 27.33 -76.56 -23.29
N ALA A 1097 28.26 -75.61 -23.13
CA ALA A 1097 29.30 -75.32 -24.11
C ALA A 1097 30.23 -76.53 -24.34
N ILE A 1098 30.66 -77.20 -23.26
CA ILE A 1098 31.45 -78.43 -23.37
C ILE A 1098 30.63 -79.54 -24.03
N SER A 1099 29.38 -79.73 -23.61
CA SER A 1099 28.50 -80.76 -24.17
C SER A 1099 28.27 -80.56 -25.66
N PHE A 1100 28.03 -79.32 -26.10
CA PHE A 1100 27.87 -78.95 -27.50
C PHE A 1100 29.17 -79.17 -28.28
N THR A 1101 30.32 -78.77 -27.74
CA THR A 1101 31.64 -78.93 -28.39
C THR A 1101 31.94 -80.41 -28.64
N VAL A 1102 31.78 -81.25 -27.62
CA VAL A 1102 31.99 -82.70 -27.73
C VAL A 1102 30.98 -83.32 -28.69
N ALA A 1103 29.70 -82.91 -28.62
CA ALA A 1103 28.66 -83.38 -29.54
C ALA A 1103 28.93 -82.97 -31.00
N PHE A 1104 29.49 -81.79 -31.23
CA PHE A 1104 29.83 -81.28 -32.57
C PHE A 1104 30.94 -82.10 -33.22
N PHE A 1105 32.00 -82.41 -32.47
CA PHE A 1105 33.06 -83.30 -32.93
C PHE A 1105 32.56 -84.74 -33.17
N ALA A 1106 31.66 -85.23 -32.31
CA ALA A 1106 31.06 -86.56 -32.46
C ALA A 1106 30.20 -86.71 -33.72
N ARG A 1107 29.72 -85.61 -34.33
CA ARG A 1107 28.85 -85.63 -35.52
C ARG A 1107 29.49 -86.30 -36.75
N LYS A 1108 30.83 -86.25 -36.86
CA LYS A 1108 31.59 -86.84 -37.98
C LYS A 1108 31.86 -88.34 -37.81
N LEU A 1109 31.48 -88.95 -36.69
CA LEU A 1109 31.68 -90.39 -36.46
C LEU A 1109 30.63 -91.20 -37.24
N PRO A 1110 31.04 -92.25 -38.00
CA PRO A 1110 30.11 -93.12 -38.71
C PRO A 1110 29.41 -94.05 -37.71
N ASP A 1111 28.21 -93.66 -37.27
CA ASP A 1111 27.37 -94.49 -36.40
C ASP A 1111 26.13 -95.00 -37.15
N SER A 1112 25.81 -96.27 -36.94
CA SER A 1112 24.69 -97.01 -37.53
C SER A 1112 23.31 -96.37 -37.33
N PHE A 1113 23.14 -95.47 -36.36
CA PHE A 1113 21.85 -94.83 -36.03
C PHE A 1113 21.81 -93.30 -36.14
N ASN A 1114 22.84 -92.64 -36.69
CA ASN A 1114 22.95 -91.16 -36.71
C ASN A 1114 22.76 -90.50 -35.32
N GLU A 1115 22.98 -91.24 -34.22
CA GLU A 1115 22.63 -90.81 -32.87
C GLU A 1115 23.40 -89.55 -32.44
N ALA A 1116 24.69 -89.47 -32.78
CA ALA A 1116 25.50 -88.28 -32.52
C ALA A 1116 24.91 -87.02 -33.18
N LYS A 1117 24.33 -87.12 -34.40
CA LYS A 1117 23.72 -85.97 -35.11
C LYS A 1117 22.49 -85.44 -34.37
N PHE A 1118 21.63 -86.33 -33.86
CA PHE A 1118 20.45 -85.94 -33.08
C PHE A 1118 20.84 -85.31 -31.72
N ILE A 1119 21.91 -85.80 -31.09
CA ILE A 1119 22.45 -85.17 -29.88
C ILE A 1119 23.01 -83.78 -30.19
N THR A 1120 23.80 -83.61 -31.26
CA THR A 1120 24.29 -82.28 -31.68
C THR A 1120 23.14 -81.32 -31.98
N PHE A 1121 22.09 -81.77 -32.66
CA PHE A 1121 20.92 -80.95 -32.96
C PHE A 1121 20.15 -80.56 -31.68
N SER A 1122 19.98 -81.49 -30.75
CA SER A 1122 19.36 -81.20 -29.45
C SER A 1122 20.13 -80.17 -28.62
N MET A 1123 21.47 -80.24 -28.63
CA MET A 1123 22.33 -79.28 -27.94
C MET A 1123 22.32 -77.91 -28.65
N LEU A 1124 22.19 -77.87 -29.98
CA LEU A 1124 22.04 -76.62 -30.73
C LEU A 1124 20.75 -75.89 -30.34
N VAL A 1125 19.61 -76.60 -30.30
CA VAL A 1125 18.31 -76.06 -29.87
C VAL A 1125 18.38 -75.55 -28.43
N PHE A 1126 19.03 -76.31 -27.55
CA PHE A 1126 19.26 -75.90 -26.16
C PHE A 1126 20.05 -74.59 -26.09
N CYS A 1127 21.19 -74.49 -26.79
CA CYS A 1127 22.00 -73.26 -26.82
C CYS A 1127 21.22 -72.06 -27.37
N SER A 1128 20.43 -72.22 -28.44
CA SER A 1128 19.67 -71.09 -29.01
C SER A 1128 18.64 -70.52 -28.03
N VAL A 1129 17.94 -71.38 -27.28
CA VAL A 1129 16.94 -70.95 -26.29
C VAL A 1129 17.61 -70.13 -25.17
N TRP A 1130 18.73 -70.61 -24.63
CA TRP A 1130 19.41 -69.94 -23.51
C TRP A 1130 20.20 -68.68 -23.93
N ILE A 1131 20.67 -68.58 -25.17
CA ILE A 1131 21.24 -67.33 -25.70
C ILE A 1131 20.14 -66.27 -25.86
N SER A 1132 18.95 -66.65 -26.32
CA SER A 1132 17.81 -65.73 -26.45
C SER A 1132 17.18 -65.34 -25.11
N PHE A 1133 17.31 -66.18 -24.08
CA PHE A 1133 16.80 -65.92 -22.74
C PHE A 1133 17.41 -64.65 -22.12
N VAL A 1134 18.73 -64.50 -22.11
CA VAL A 1134 19.43 -63.40 -21.41
C VAL A 1134 18.95 -62.00 -21.81
N PRO A 1135 18.91 -61.62 -23.11
CA PRO A 1135 18.41 -60.29 -23.50
C PRO A 1135 16.91 -60.12 -23.25
N THR A 1136 16.12 -61.20 -23.35
CA THR A 1136 14.67 -61.15 -23.10
C THR A 1136 14.35 -60.97 -21.62
N TYR A 1137 15.12 -61.63 -20.74
CA TYR A 1137 15.01 -61.51 -19.28
C TYR A 1137 15.30 -60.10 -18.81
N LEU A 1138 16.36 -59.45 -19.34
CA LEU A 1138 16.73 -58.08 -18.97
C LEU A 1138 15.78 -57.01 -19.53
N SER A 1139 15.06 -57.29 -20.62
CA SER A 1139 14.13 -56.34 -21.25
C SER A 1139 12.70 -56.41 -20.70
N THR A 1140 12.33 -57.50 -20.05
CA THR A 1140 10.98 -57.70 -19.52
C THR A 1140 10.94 -57.31 -18.05
N LYS A 1141 9.79 -56.81 -17.59
CA LYS A 1141 9.56 -56.40 -16.19
C LYS A 1141 8.29 -57.04 -15.65
N GLY A 1142 8.21 -57.17 -14.33
CA GLY A 1142 7.04 -57.68 -13.64
C GLY A 1142 6.80 -59.17 -13.87
N LYS A 1143 5.53 -59.60 -13.82
CA LYS A 1143 5.12 -61.01 -13.95
C LYS A 1143 5.60 -61.71 -15.24
N TYR A 1144 5.92 -60.96 -16.30
CA TYR A 1144 6.41 -61.50 -17.56
C TYR A 1144 7.85 -62.04 -17.47
N MET A 1145 8.67 -61.60 -16.52
CA MET A 1145 10.02 -62.11 -16.32
C MET A 1145 10.00 -63.61 -15.96
N ALA A 1146 9.14 -63.99 -15.01
CA ALA A 1146 8.94 -65.39 -14.62
C ALA A 1146 8.38 -66.24 -15.78
N ALA A 1147 7.50 -65.67 -16.61
CA ALA A 1147 6.95 -66.35 -17.78
C ALA A 1147 8.03 -66.67 -18.84
N VAL A 1148 8.97 -65.74 -19.07
CA VAL A 1148 10.10 -65.95 -20.00
C VAL A 1148 11.03 -67.06 -19.51
N GLU A 1149 11.30 -67.14 -18.20
CA GLU A 1149 12.06 -68.24 -17.58
C GLU A 1149 11.39 -69.59 -17.79
N ILE A 1150 10.09 -69.70 -17.45
CA ILE A 1150 9.31 -70.93 -17.62
C ILE A 1150 9.32 -71.38 -19.08
N PHE A 1151 9.09 -70.45 -20.02
CA PHE A 1151 9.10 -70.76 -21.44
C PHE A 1151 10.44 -71.35 -21.90
N SER A 1152 11.55 -70.78 -21.41
CA SER A 1152 12.90 -71.20 -21.75
C SER A 1152 13.22 -72.60 -21.19
N ILE A 1153 12.75 -72.89 -19.97
CA ILE A 1153 12.82 -74.21 -19.35
C ILE A 1153 12.04 -75.26 -20.16
N LEU A 1154 10.77 -74.98 -20.49
CA LEU A 1154 9.91 -75.90 -21.23
C LEU A 1154 10.46 -76.17 -22.65
N ALA A 1155 10.84 -75.12 -23.38
CA ALA A 1155 11.33 -75.24 -24.75
C ALA A 1155 12.65 -76.02 -24.82
N SER A 1156 13.59 -75.75 -23.91
CA SER A 1156 14.88 -76.44 -23.87
C SER A 1156 14.74 -77.92 -23.48
N ALA A 1157 13.93 -78.24 -22.47
CA ALA A 1157 13.65 -79.63 -22.08
C ALA A 1157 12.88 -80.40 -23.16
N ALA A 1158 11.90 -79.77 -23.82
CA ALA A 1158 11.16 -80.36 -24.94
C ALA A 1158 12.07 -80.63 -26.14
N GLY A 1159 13.02 -79.74 -26.44
CA GLY A 1159 14.04 -79.94 -27.46
C GLY A 1159 14.91 -81.17 -27.19
N LEU A 1160 15.35 -81.36 -25.93
CA LEU A 1160 16.11 -82.55 -25.52
C LEU A 1160 15.28 -83.83 -25.63
N LEU A 1161 14.03 -83.81 -25.15
CA LEU A 1161 13.12 -84.95 -25.20
C LEU A 1161 12.82 -85.38 -26.65
N GLY A 1162 12.38 -84.43 -27.47
CA GLY A 1162 11.96 -84.67 -28.85
C GLY A 1162 13.12 -85.16 -29.73
N CYS A 1163 14.26 -84.45 -29.71
CA CYS A 1163 15.37 -84.76 -30.61
C CYS A 1163 16.07 -86.07 -30.26
N ILE A 1164 16.21 -86.41 -28.97
CA ILE A 1164 16.97 -87.60 -28.53
C ILE A 1164 16.11 -88.85 -28.53
N PHE A 1165 14.83 -88.75 -28.17
CA PHE A 1165 13.97 -89.92 -27.90
C PHE A 1165 12.91 -90.18 -28.96
N ALA A 1166 12.41 -89.19 -29.71
CA ALA A 1166 11.39 -89.43 -30.73
C ALA A 1166 11.85 -90.41 -31.83
N PRO A 1167 13.06 -90.29 -32.41
CA PRO A 1167 13.55 -91.26 -33.40
C PRO A 1167 13.67 -92.68 -32.83
N LYS A 1168 13.96 -92.81 -31.53
CA LYS A 1168 14.13 -94.10 -30.85
C LYS A 1168 12.79 -94.74 -30.50
N CYS A 1169 11.82 -93.96 -30.06
CA CYS A 1169 10.45 -94.43 -29.84
C CYS A 1169 9.80 -94.87 -31.15
N TYR A 1170 10.04 -94.13 -32.25
CA TYR A 1170 9.58 -94.50 -33.59
C TYR A 1170 10.09 -95.89 -34.00
N ILE A 1171 11.38 -96.17 -33.80
CA ILE A 1171 11.95 -97.49 -34.14
C ILE A 1171 11.43 -98.58 -33.19
N ILE A 1172 11.32 -98.32 -31.88
CA ILE A 1172 10.88 -99.32 -30.89
C ILE A 1172 9.40 -99.71 -31.09
N VAL A 1173 8.53 -98.77 -31.44
CA VAL A 1173 7.07 -98.96 -31.51
C VAL A 1173 6.57 -99.23 -32.94
N LEU A 1174 7.03 -98.46 -33.92
CA LEU A 1174 6.48 -98.48 -35.30
C LEU A 1174 7.32 -99.32 -36.28
N ARG A 1175 8.61 -99.58 -35.98
CA ARG A 1175 9.53 -100.37 -36.82
C ARG A 1175 10.30 -101.45 -36.04
N PRO A 1176 9.60 -102.43 -35.43
CA PRO A 1176 10.23 -103.50 -34.66
C PRO A 1176 11.13 -104.43 -35.51
N ASP A 1177 11.01 -104.39 -36.84
CA ASP A 1177 11.86 -105.08 -37.81
C ASP A 1177 13.35 -104.69 -37.68
N LEU A 1178 13.63 -103.44 -37.33
CA LEU A 1178 14.99 -102.89 -37.15
C LEU A 1178 15.58 -103.17 -35.75
N ASN A 1179 14.83 -103.84 -34.87
CA ASN A 1179 15.20 -104.09 -33.47
C ASN A 1179 15.78 -105.51 -33.22
N ARG A 1180 16.24 -106.21 -34.29
CA ARG A 1180 16.87 -107.55 -34.21
C ARG A 1180 18.40 -107.47 -34.30
N LYS A 1181 19.11 -108.26 -33.46
CA LYS A 1181 20.59 -108.28 -33.34
C LYS A 1181 21.34 -108.47 -34.68
N GLY A 1182 20.73 -109.13 -35.67
CA GLY A 1182 21.33 -109.48 -36.95
C GLY A 1182 21.49 -108.34 -37.97
N GLN A 1183 20.76 -107.23 -37.85
CA GLN A 1183 20.95 -106.06 -38.74
C GLN A 1183 21.97 -105.05 -38.18
N LEU A 1184 22.36 -105.15 -36.91
CA LEU A 1184 23.36 -104.27 -36.28
C LEU A 1184 24.80 -104.52 -36.72
N ILE A 1185 25.11 -105.69 -37.28
CA ILE A 1185 26.48 -106.14 -37.60
C ILE A 1185 26.74 -106.14 -39.13
N LYS A 1186 25.70 -106.02 -39.98
CA LYS A 1186 25.78 -106.40 -41.40
C LYS A 1186 26.28 -105.33 -42.39
N LYS A 1187 26.91 -104.25 -41.94
CA LYS A 1187 27.53 -103.22 -42.82
C LYS A 1187 28.90 -102.73 -42.31
N GLN A 1188 29.75 -103.67 -41.90
CA GLN A 1188 31.21 -103.47 -41.92
C GLN A 1188 31.81 -104.46 -42.91
N ASN A 1189 31.89 -104.04 -44.17
CA ASN A 1189 32.95 -104.36 -45.10
C ASN A 1189 33.21 -103.09 -45.92
#